data_AF-A0A1I0J3Q1-F1
#
_entry.id   AF-A0A1I0J3Q1-F1
#
_cell.length_a   1.000
_cell.length_b   1.000
_cell.length_c   1.000
_cell.angle_alpha   90.00
_cell.angle_beta   90.00
_cell.angle_gamma   90.00
#
_symmetry.space_group_name_H-M   'P 1'
#
loop_
_entity.id
_entity.type
_entity.pdbx_description
1 polymer ?
#
loop_
_entity_poly.entity_id
_entity_poly.type
_entity_poly.pdbx_seq_one_letter_code
_entity_poly.pdbx_strand_id
1 'polypeptide(L)'
;MSLSDVFRLLARRWLLLLLVPLVLGASTYYFARGLPKVYSSDTTIYTGIASGYSLTGNAVADYTATNNAFDNLISLITARSTKEEVIYQLLATDLQALGQRPSLLGTARYEALRESLPAQLRQQLTGGSLAATRQKVRSYAAANNTNAVHQLLNSDNATYSLAALSKLASTRIGSSDLIKLTFESYNPEVCRTTLELVIQVFLDQSKNLREGQTASVIAYYETELQRAKVRLDSAEAKNLAFNRDNNIVNYDAQSNNVATGKEALAAQLSEVNQQYAGAQAALNAVNRKLGGRQASLASNRQMLEQRQQLSQLNATLADQQLFSPQDGKAATKTRQLQAEADKVTQGIQNNVDRIYAQSNSVEGIPNKELLDEWVQNMVLVESNRAKLNVMNRRQQQFEREYQRMAPLGATLKQIAREIDLAEKSYLTVLSSLNASKATQQNTQLTANLKIVDPPNLPSKPQSNKLLLLVLMSAVGGFVCVVGTILGGALLDKSMKSPAEAARQTGLPVAGFTLDAHAAPTKRLQASKQRSLNQLVRHILLKVNTSPTPGPFVVGIFSVQRQEGKTTLCQALADRCHGIGMQTLALYPDDEQAQQSEAHTEVPSLYYPTEAAAVHGWPLEELIQAAQPKRMAEFSAPDVQVVLVEFPALREGALPAGLMKQLNLVFLTVPATRAWRLTDHQAVEGLRAATAAPVEVVLSGVDQYHGEEFLS
;
A
#
# COMPACT_ATOMS: atom_id res chain seq x y z
N MET A 1 -11.37 24.53 -46.82
CA MET A 1 -9.93 24.40 -47.13
C MET A 1 -9.65 22.95 -47.48
N SER A 2 -9.08 22.68 -48.66
CA SER A 2 -8.74 21.32 -49.07
C SER A 2 -7.42 20.85 -48.43
N LEU A 3 -7.15 19.54 -48.40
CA LEU A 3 -5.89 18.98 -47.90
C LEU A 3 -4.68 19.49 -48.70
N SER A 4 -4.85 19.74 -49.99
CA SER A 4 -3.83 20.36 -50.83
C SER A 4 -3.51 21.80 -50.43
N ASP A 5 -4.50 22.58 -49.99
CA ASP A 5 -4.29 23.96 -49.55
C ASP A 5 -3.51 24.01 -48.24
N VAL A 6 -3.83 23.10 -47.31
CA VAL A 6 -3.10 22.91 -46.05
C VAL A 6 -1.61 22.65 -46.32
N PHE A 7 -1.32 21.69 -47.20
CA PHE A 7 0.06 21.30 -47.49
C PHE A 7 0.85 22.44 -48.17
N ARG A 8 0.23 23.12 -49.14
CA ARG A 8 0.87 24.24 -49.85
C ARG A 8 1.10 25.45 -48.94
N LEU A 9 0.15 25.75 -48.04
CA LEU A 9 0.25 26.84 -47.09
C LEU A 9 1.34 26.59 -46.04
N LEU A 10 1.48 25.36 -45.56
CA LEU A 10 2.59 24.94 -44.70
C LEU A 10 3.93 25.00 -45.44
N ALA A 11 3.99 24.53 -46.69
CA ALA A 11 5.20 24.59 -47.51
C ALA A 11 5.67 26.03 -47.78
N ARG A 12 4.74 26.99 -47.97
CA ARG A 12 5.09 28.42 -48.15
C ARG A 12 5.72 29.03 -46.90
N ARG A 13 5.40 28.52 -45.71
CA ARG A 13 5.90 28.99 -44.41
C ARG A 13 6.87 27.98 -43.76
N TRP A 14 7.52 27.13 -44.56
CA TRP A 14 8.41 26.07 -44.07
C TRP A 14 9.56 26.58 -43.18
N LEU A 15 10.06 27.79 -43.44
CA LEU A 15 11.07 28.45 -42.61
C LEU A 15 10.59 28.63 -41.16
N LEU A 16 9.34 29.03 -40.94
CA LEU A 16 8.77 29.19 -39.59
C LEU A 16 8.57 27.82 -38.92
N LEU A 17 8.16 26.82 -39.68
CA LEU A 17 7.96 25.45 -39.20
C LEU A 17 9.27 24.78 -38.77
N LEU A 18 10.41 25.20 -39.30
CA LEU A 18 11.72 24.70 -38.91
C LEU A 18 12.37 25.55 -37.81
N LEU A 19 12.34 26.88 -37.97
CA LEU A 19 13.09 27.80 -37.12
C LEU A 19 12.51 27.86 -35.70
N VAL A 20 11.19 27.89 -35.54
CA VAL A 20 10.57 28.00 -34.21
C VAL A 20 10.81 26.76 -33.33
N PRO A 21 10.58 25.51 -33.80
CA PRO A 21 10.96 24.31 -33.05
C PRO A 21 12.44 24.27 -32.69
N LEU A 22 13.32 24.71 -33.60
CA LEU A 22 14.76 24.70 -33.40
C LEU A 22 15.16 25.70 -32.30
N VAL A 23 14.61 26.92 -32.33
CA VAL A 23 14.84 27.93 -31.29
C VAL A 23 14.28 27.49 -29.94
N LEU A 24 13.09 26.91 -29.89
CA LEU A 24 12.50 26.39 -28.65
C LEU A 24 13.31 25.21 -28.09
N GLY A 25 13.76 24.30 -28.96
CA GLY A 25 14.65 23.20 -28.57
C GLY A 25 15.99 23.70 -28.03
N ALA A 26 16.62 24.65 -28.73
CA ALA A 26 17.89 25.26 -28.32
C ALA A 26 17.76 26.04 -27.00
N SER A 27 16.67 26.80 -26.83
CA SER A 27 16.35 27.50 -25.59
C SER A 27 16.14 26.53 -24.43
N THR A 28 15.34 25.48 -24.65
CA THR A 28 15.10 24.43 -23.65
C THR A 28 16.42 23.75 -23.26
N TYR A 29 17.29 23.44 -24.22
CA TYR A 29 18.63 22.91 -23.93
C TYR A 29 19.46 23.89 -23.08
N TYR A 30 19.46 25.18 -23.45
CA TYR A 30 20.23 26.22 -22.76
C TYR A 30 19.81 26.40 -21.29
N PHE A 31 18.52 26.31 -20.99
CA PHE A 31 18.01 26.42 -19.61
C PHE A 31 18.11 25.08 -18.87
N ALA A 32 17.74 23.97 -19.50
CA ALA A 32 17.69 22.67 -18.84
C ALA A 32 19.08 22.05 -18.62
N ARG A 33 20.14 22.50 -19.32
CA ARG A 33 21.52 22.08 -19.02
C ARG A 33 22.00 22.49 -17.62
N GLY A 34 21.38 23.51 -17.02
CA GLY A 34 21.69 24.00 -15.68
C GLY A 34 20.92 23.30 -14.56
N LEU A 35 20.01 22.37 -14.89
CA LEU A 35 19.26 21.63 -13.88
C LEU A 35 20.19 20.71 -13.07
N PRO A 36 19.98 20.59 -11.74
CA PRO A 36 20.83 19.78 -10.90
C PRO A 36 20.72 18.31 -11.31
N LYS A 37 21.88 17.67 -11.47
CA LYS A 37 21.98 16.26 -11.83
C LYS A 37 21.53 15.40 -10.65
N VAL A 38 20.68 14.42 -10.90
CA VAL A 38 20.23 13.44 -9.91
C VAL A 38 21.08 12.18 -10.03
N TYR A 39 21.54 11.66 -8.91
CA TYR A 39 22.32 10.43 -8.79
C TYR A 39 21.52 9.43 -7.98
N SER A 40 21.60 8.15 -8.36
CA SER A 40 20.93 7.05 -7.67
C SER A 40 21.97 6.03 -7.22
N SER A 41 21.96 5.68 -5.94
CA SER A 41 22.75 4.56 -5.39
C SER A 41 21.80 3.44 -5.03
N ASP A 42 22.24 2.20 -5.25
CA ASP A 42 21.45 1.01 -4.95
C ASP A 42 22.25 -0.05 -4.19
N THR A 43 21.54 -0.86 -3.41
CA THR A 43 22.08 -1.94 -2.58
C THR A 43 21.06 -3.08 -2.49
N THR A 44 21.55 -4.30 -2.33
CA THR A 44 20.71 -5.50 -2.23
C THR A 44 20.96 -6.21 -0.92
N ILE A 45 19.89 -6.52 -0.18
CA ILE A 45 19.92 -7.24 1.09
C ILE A 45 19.23 -8.60 0.92
N TYR A 46 19.91 -9.66 1.32
CA TYR A 46 19.35 -11.01 1.43
C TYR A 46 18.67 -11.18 2.79
N THR A 47 17.40 -11.59 2.75
CA THR A 47 16.52 -11.67 3.92
C THR A 47 16.28 -13.09 4.43
N GLY A 48 16.38 -14.11 3.56
CA GLY A 48 16.13 -15.52 3.89
C GLY A 48 14.68 -15.86 4.28
N ILE A 49 13.73 -14.95 4.03
CA ILE A 49 12.32 -15.10 4.45
C ILE A 49 11.55 -16.09 3.57
N ALA A 50 11.74 -16.04 2.25
CA ALA A 50 11.07 -16.88 1.26
C ALA A 50 11.65 -18.31 1.20
N SER A 51 12.93 -18.49 1.52
CA SER A 51 13.57 -19.82 1.51
C SER A 51 13.33 -20.65 2.77
N GLY A 52 12.79 -20.08 3.85
CA GLY A 52 12.18 -20.84 4.95
C GLY A 52 13.09 -21.84 5.67
N TYR A 53 14.40 -21.58 5.74
CA TYR A 53 15.35 -22.49 6.41
C TYR A 53 15.03 -22.57 7.92
N SER A 54 14.38 -23.65 8.34
CA SER A 54 14.25 -24.06 9.74
C SER A 54 15.03 -25.35 9.95
N LEU A 55 15.77 -25.46 11.05
CA LEU A 55 16.48 -26.70 11.44
C LEU A 55 15.52 -27.92 11.55
N THR A 56 14.20 -27.68 11.57
CA THR A 56 13.13 -28.67 11.67
C THR A 56 12.55 -29.12 10.32
N GLY A 57 13.18 -28.77 9.20
CA GLY A 57 12.76 -29.20 7.85
C GLY A 57 11.96 -28.15 7.09
N ASN A 58 11.76 -28.40 5.79
CA ASN A 58 11.11 -27.50 4.83
C ASN A 58 9.64 -27.28 5.23
N ALA A 59 9.38 -26.23 6.02
CA ALA A 59 8.03 -25.70 6.16
C ALA A 59 7.61 -25.19 4.78
N VAL A 60 6.50 -25.71 4.25
CA VAL A 60 5.88 -25.16 3.03
C VAL A 60 5.63 -23.68 3.31
N ALA A 61 6.39 -22.81 2.63
CA ALA A 61 6.32 -21.38 2.87
C ALA A 61 4.90 -20.90 2.55
N ASP A 62 4.16 -20.51 3.58
CA ASP A 62 2.88 -19.84 3.40
C ASP A 62 3.16 -18.50 2.70
N TYR A 63 2.67 -18.39 1.46
CA TYR A 63 2.87 -17.21 0.62
C TYR A 63 2.39 -15.94 1.32
N THR A 64 1.33 -16.04 2.13
CA THR A 64 0.79 -14.89 2.87
C THR A 64 1.70 -14.47 4.01
N ALA A 65 2.19 -15.41 4.83
CA ALA A 65 3.13 -15.13 5.90
C ALA A 65 4.45 -14.55 5.36
N THR A 66 4.92 -15.08 4.22
CA THR A 66 6.11 -14.58 3.52
C THR A 66 5.95 -13.14 3.08
N ASN A 67 4.84 -12.79 2.40
CA ASN A 67 4.58 -11.43 1.95
C ASN A 67 4.42 -10.45 3.13
N ASN A 68 3.69 -10.85 4.17
CA ASN A 68 3.56 -10.03 5.38
C ASN A 68 4.91 -9.75 6.04
N ALA A 69 5.83 -10.71 6.05
CA ALA A 69 7.18 -10.51 6.57
C ALA A 69 8.00 -9.53 5.72
N PHE A 70 7.87 -9.56 4.39
CA PHE A 70 8.48 -8.55 3.51
C PHE A 70 7.87 -7.15 3.73
N ASP A 71 6.55 -7.05 3.83
CA ASP A 71 5.85 -5.77 4.06
C ASP A 71 6.26 -5.15 5.41
N ASN A 72 6.44 -5.98 6.44
CA ASN A 72 6.97 -5.54 7.74
C ASN A 72 8.41 -5.02 7.63
N LEU A 73 9.29 -5.68 6.88
CA LEU A 73 10.65 -5.18 6.64
C LEU A 73 10.66 -3.87 5.87
N ILE A 74 9.89 -3.78 4.78
CA ILE A 74 9.78 -2.56 3.96
C ILE A 74 9.23 -1.41 4.80
N SER A 75 8.21 -1.68 5.62
CA SER A 75 7.63 -0.70 6.55
C SER A 75 8.66 -0.24 7.59
N LEU A 76 9.48 -1.15 8.13
CA LEU A 76 10.56 -0.80 9.06
C LEU A 76 11.64 0.07 8.40
N ILE A 77 12.05 -0.24 7.17
CA ILE A 77 13.04 0.55 6.42
C ILE A 77 12.52 1.95 6.11
N THR A 78 11.24 2.05 5.73
CA THR A 78 10.61 3.31 5.30
C THR A 78 9.98 4.11 6.44
N ALA A 79 9.96 3.56 7.65
CA ALA A 79 9.40 4.19 8.85
C ALA A 79 10.04 5.54 9.13
N ARG A 80 9.23 6.46 9.66
CA ARG A 80 9.68 7.80 10.04
C ARG A 80 10.83 7.76 11.04
N SER A 81 10.76 6.92 12.07
CA SER A 81 11.82 6.76 13.08
C SER A 81 13.15 6.32 12.47
N THR A 82 13.12 5.44 11.46
CA THR A 82 14.30 5.00 10.71
C THR A 82 14.91 6.16 9.94
N LYS A 83 14.07 6.92 9.21
CA LYS A 83 14.52 8.10 8.47
C LYS A 83 15.11 9.16 9.38
N GLU A 84 14.46 9.47 10.51
CA GLU A 84 14.98 10.42 11.51
C GLU A 84 16.34 9.98 12.03
N GLU A 85 16.50 8.71 12.42
CA GLU A 85 17.76 8.19 12.92
C GLU A 85 18.87 8.23 11.85
N VAL A 86 18.56 7.93 10.59
CA VAL A 86 19.50 8.07 9.47
C VAL A 86 19.92 9.52 9.29
N ILE A 87 18.99 10.47 9.37
CA ILE A 87 19.28 11.91 9.27
C ILE A 87 20.20 12.34 10.42
N TYR A 88 19.92 11.90 11.66
CA TYR A 88 20.78 12.20 12.80
C TYR A 88 22.19 11.61 12.62
N GLN A 89 22.31 10.40 12.09
CA GLN A 89 23.62 9.81 11.76
C GLN A 89 24.34 10.57 10.65
N LEU A 90 23.64 10.94 9.59
CA LEU A 90 24.21 11.66 8.46
C LEU A 90 24.73 13.02 8.90
N LEU A 91 23.90 13.76 9.64
CA LEU A 91 24.25 15.06 10.21
C LEU A 91 25.42 14.94 11.19
N ALA A 92 25.43 13.94 12.07
CA ALA A 92 26.55 13.71 12.99
C ALA A 92 27.85 13.36 12.26
N THR A 93 27.78 12.54 11.20
CA THR A 93 28.94 12.16 10.37
C THR A 93 29.52 13.40 9.67
N ASP A 94 28.66 14.23 9.10
CA ASP A 94 29.07 15.45 8.41
C ASP A 94 29.60 16.52 9.38
N LEU A 95 29.00 16.70 10.56
CA LEU A 95 29.52 17.58 11.61
C LEU A 95 30.90 17.12 12.12
N GLN A 96 31.09 15.81 12.32
CA GLN A 96 32.38 15.27 12.75
C GLN A 96 33.47 15.49 11.69
N ALA A 97 33.13 15.28 10.41
CA ALA A 97 34.04 15.53 9.29
C ALA A 97 34.45 17.00 9.21
N LEU A 98 33.51 17.93 9.41
CA LEU A 98 33.76 19.37 9.45
C LEU A 98 34.59 19.80 10.67
N GLY A 99 34.39 19.15 11.83
CA GLY A 99 35.21 19.37 13.02
C GLY A 99 36.68 18.99 12.83
N GLN A 100 36.94 17.94 12.04
CA GLN A 100 38.31 17.52 11.69
C GLN A 100 38.91 18.35 10.55
N ARG A 101 38.09 18.73 9.56
CA ARG A 101 38.52 19.47 8.36
C ARG A 101 37.55 20.63 8.05
N PRO A 102 37.74 21.79 8.68
CA PRO A 102 36.87 22.95 8.47
C PRO A 102 36.82 23.46 7.02
N SER A 103 37.87 23.20 6.22
CA SER A 103 37.95 23.59 4.81
C SER A 103 36.89 22.92 3.92
N LEU A 104 36.31 21.78 4.34
CA LEU A 104 35.29 21.07 3.58
C LEU A 104 33.96 21.83 3.49
N LEU A 105 33.71 22.77 4.41
CA LEU A 105 32.47 23.53 4.48
C LEU A 105 32.14 24.32 3.19
N GLY A 106 33.16 24.71 2.44
CA GLY A 106 33.02 25.45 1.18
C GLY A 106 32.68 24.57 -0.03
N THR A 107 32.64 23.25 0.12
CA THR A 107 32.35 22.33 -0.99
C THR A 107 30.84 22.14 -1.20
N ALA A 108 30.42 21.85 -2.42
CA ALA A 108 29.02 21.66 -2.79
C ALA A 108 28.27 20.59 -1.96
N ARG A 109 28.99 19.63 -1.36
CA ARG A 109 28.42 18.62 -0.46
C ARG A 109 27.81 19.23 0.81
N TYR A 110 28.47 20.24 1.39
CA TYR A 110 28.09 20.82 2.69
C TYR A 110 27.33 22.14 2.57
N GLU A 111 27.00 22.58 1.35
CA GLU A 111 26.27 23.82 1.10
C GLU A 111 24.92 23.83 1.82
N ALA A 112 24.14 22.75 1.68
CA ALA A 112 22.85 22.59 2.36
C ALA A 112 22.97 22.60 3.91
N LEU A 113 24.10 22.13 4.46
CA LEU A 113 24.36 22.15 5.91
C LEU A 113 24.76 23.55 6.39
N ARG A 114 25.56 24.27 5.58
CA ARG A 114 26.02 25.63 5.85
C ARG A 114 24.86 26.61 5.90
N GLU A 115 23.90 26.47 4.98
CA GLU A 115 22.71 27.32 4.90
C GLU A 115 21.70 27.05 6.02
N SER A 116 21.56 25.78 6.42
CA SER A 116 20.53 25.37 7.39
C SER A 116 20.95 25.52 8.85
N LEU A 117 22.25 25.37 9.19
CA LEU A 117 22.71 25.39 10.59
C LEU A 117 23.77 26.49 10.85
N PRO A 118 23.50 27.43 11.78
CA PRO A 118 24.47 28.43 12.21
C PRO A 118 25.77 27.82 12.75
N ALA A 119 26.89 28.54 12.61
CA ALA A 119 28.21 28.05 13.01
C ALA A 119 28.30 27.67 14.50
N GLN A 120 27.70 28.49 15.38
CA GLN A 120 27.66 28.23 16.83
C GLN A 120 26.97 26.91 17.16
N LEU A 121 25.83 26.64 16.52
CA LEU A 121 25.07 25.41 16.73
C LEU A 121 25.83 24.17 16.22
N ARG A 122 26.51 24.28 15.08
CA ARG A 122 27.36 23.19 14.55
C ARG A 122 28.48 22.81 15.52
N GLN A 123 29.14 23.79 16.15
CA GLN A 123 30.15 23.53 17.18
C GLN A 123 29.55 22.90 18.44
N GLN A 124 28.38 23.37 18.91
CA GLN A 124 27.71 22.82 20.09
C GLN A 124 27.34 21.34 19.92
N LEU A 125 26.82 21.00 18.73
CA LEU A 125 26.39 19.64 18.38
C LEU A 125 27.57 18.69 18.17
N THR A 126 28.76 19.20 17.82
CA THR A 126 29.96 18.38 17.64
C THR A 126 30.49 17.90 19.01
N GLY A 127 30.65 16.59 19.17
CA GLY A 127 31.21 15.94 20.35
C GLY A 127 32.65 15.46 20.12
N GLY A 128 33.26 14.87 21.16
CA GLY A 128 34.61 14.31 21.07
C GLY A 128 34.71 13.03 20.20
N SER A 129 33.58 12.38 19.90
CA SER A 129 33.49 11.19 19.06
C SER A 129 32.21 11.20 18.22
N LEU A 130 32.17 10.41 17.15
CA LEU A 130 30.98 10.30 16.30
C LEU A 130 29.73 9.86 17.09
N ALA A 131 29.89 8.92 18.02
CA ALA A 131 28.80 8.46 18.88
C ALA A 131 28.28 9.57 19.81
N ALA A 132 29.19 10.36 20.40
CA ALA A 132 28.82 11.50 21.24
C ALA A 132 28.11 12.60 20.42
N THR A 133 28.59 12.88 19.21
CA THR A 133 27.96 13.82 18.27
C THR A 133 26.55 13.36 17.90
N ARG A 134 26.38 12.08 17.54
CA ARG A 134 25.07 11.48 17.24
C ARG A 134 24.09 11.63 18.41
N GLN A 135 24.52 11.33 19.63
CA GLN A 135 23.68 11.45 20.82
C GLN A 135 23.30 12.91 21.12
N LYS A 136 24.24 13.86 20.94
CA LYS A 136 23.95 15.30 21.04
C LYS A 136 22.94 15.77 20.00
N VAL A 137 23.10 15.38 18.74
CA VAL A 137 22.15 15.70 17.65
C VAL A 137 20.76 15.15 17.97
N ARG A 138 20.68 13.88 18.36
CA ARG A 138 19.42 13.20 18.70
C ARG A 138 18.72 13.84 19.90
N SER A 139 19.46 14.09 20.98
CA SER A 139 18.91 14.73 22.19
C SER A 139 18.49 16.18 21.93
N TYR A 140 19.26 16.94 21.14
CA TYR A 140 18.90 18.30 20.75
C TYR A 140 17.61 18.31 19.90
N ALA A 141 17.52 17.42 18.90
CA ALA A 141 16.33 17.28 18.06
C ALA A 141 15.08 16.94 18.88
N ALA A 142 15.20 16.04 19.88
CA ALA A 142 14.09 15.60 20.73
C ALA A 142 13.72 16.60 21.84
N ALA A 143 14.56 17.58 22.15
CA ALA A 143 14.34 18.48 23.30
C ALA A 143 13.15 19.44 23.11
N ASN A 144 12.90 19.90 21.87
CA ASN A 144 11.85 20.87 21.58
C ASN A 144 11.46 20.85 20.09
N ASN A 145 10.17 20.77 19.76
CA ASN A 145 9.68 20.73 18.38
C ASN A 145 9.91 22.03 17.57
N THR A 146 10.45 23.08 18.17
CA THR A 146 10.77 24.36 17.51
C THR A 146 12.27 24.59 17.29
N ASN A 147 13.13 23.63 17.68
CA ASN A 147 14.58 23.79 17.52
C ASN A 147 15.01 23.71 16.05
N ALA A 148 16.18 24.28 15.73
CA ALA A 148 16.70 24.35 14.35
C ALA A 148 16.91 22.97 13.68
N VAL A 149 17.27 21.92 14.43
CA VAL A 149 17.43 20.56 13.88
C VAL A 149 16.07 19.95 13.57
N HIS A 150 15.06 20.15 14.42
CA HIS A 150 13.70 19.72 14.16
C HIS A 150 13.06 20.48 12.98
N GLN A 151 13.33 21.79 12.85
CA GLN A 151 12.93 22.57 11.67
C GLN A 151 13.61 22.06 10.39
N LEU A 152 14.92 21.79 10.45
CA LEU A 152 15.68 21.21 9.33
C LEU A 152 15.11 19.85 8.91
N LEU A 153 14.82 18.98 9.87
CA LEU A 153 14.23 17.66 9.64
C LEU A 153 12.89 17.73 8.88
N ASN A 154 12.06 18.73 9.15
CA ASN A 154 10.74 18.92 8.54
C ASN A 154 10.72 19.98 7.42
N SER A 155 11.88 20.39 6.91
CA SER A 155 12.02 21.36 5.82
C SER A 155 12.12 20.70 4.44
N ASP A 156 12.14 21.50 3.37
CA ASP A 156 12.42 21.05 2.00
C ASP A 156 13.92 20.90 1.69
N ASN A 157 14.77 20.84 2.72
CA ASN A 157 16.21 20.66 2.55
C ASN A 157 16.52 19.39 1.75
N ALA A 158 17.42 19.49 0.77
CA ALA A 158 17.69 18.41 -0.18
C ALA A 158 18.48 17.21 0.41
N THR A 159 19.00 17.31 1.64
CA THR A 159 19.93 16.34 2.23
C THR A 159 19.49 15.87 3.63
N TYR A 160 19.17 16.80 4.54
CA TYR A 160 18.97 16.51 5.98
C TYR A 160 17.50 16.58 6.42
N SER A 161 16.56 16.29 5.52
CA SER A 161 15.12 16.35 5.81
C SER A 161 14.41 15.01 5.55
N LEU A 162 13.24 14.85 6.15
CA LEU A 162 12.33 13.74 5.86
C LEU A 162 11.87 13.76 4.39
N ALA A 163 11.74 14.93 3.78
CA ALA A 163 11.44 15.10 2.37
C ALA A 163 12.59 14.60 1.47
N ALA A 164 13.85 14.77 1.88
CA ALA A 164 14.99 14.18 1.17
C ALA A 164 14.94 12.65 1.22
N LEU A 165 14.69 12.07 2.40
CA LEU A 165 14.59 10.62 2.57
C LEU A 165 13.27 10.02 2.05
N SER A 166 12.31 10.80 1.59
CA SER A 166 11.13 10.26 0.88
C SER A 166 11.51 9.66 -0.48
N LYS A 167 12.68 10.03 -1.03
CA LYS A 167 13.27 9.45 -2.24
C LYS A 167 13.93 8.08 -2.00
N LEU A 168 13.87 7.56 -0.77
CA LEU A 168 14.28 6.18 -0.45
C LEU A 168 13.17 5.21 -0.87
N ALA A 169 13.48 4.37 -1.85
CA ALA A 169 12.61 3.28 -2.29
C ALA A 169 13.14 1.93 -1.78
N SER A 170 12.22 1.09 -1.32
CA SER A 170 12.51 -0.28 -0.87
C SER A 170 11.52 -1.23 -1.54
N THR A 171 12.04 -2.19 -2.31
CA THR A 171 11.20 -3.13 -3.09
C THR A 171 11.79 -4.53 -3.08
N ARG A 172 10.94 -5.55 -3.06
CA ARG A 172 11.35 -6.95 -3.24
C ARG A 172 11.70 -7.23 -4.71
N ILE A 173 12.75 -8.00 -4.95
CA ILE A 173 13.14 -8.44 -6.29
C ILE A 173 12.35 -9.70 -6.66
N GLY A 174 11.24 -9.56 -7.39
CA GLY A 174 10.40 -10.69 -7.81
C GLY A 174 9.90 -11.52 -6.63
N SER A 175 9.98 -12.86 -6.74
CA SER A 175 9.65 -13.81 -5.66
C SER A 175 10.88 -14.25 -4.84
N SER A 176 12.01 -13.56 -4.96
CA SER A 176 13.26 -13.93 -4.29
C SER A 176 13.31 -13.50 -2.80
N ASP A 177 14.38 -13.90 -2.12
CA ASP A 177 14.76 -13.45 -0.77
C ASP A 177 15.42 -12.07 -0.72
N LEU A 178 15.44 -11.35 -1.85
CA LEU A 178 16.22 -10.12 -1.99
C LEU A 178 15.33 -8.88 -1.90
N ILE A 179 15.77 -7.92 -1.10
CA ILE A 179 15.24 -6.56 -1.07
C ILE A 179 16.25 -5.63 -1.72
N LYS A 180 15.80 -4.84 -2.70
CA LYS A 180 16.56 -3.75 -3.29
C LYS A 180 16.19 -2.44 -2.62
N LEU A 181 17.19 -1.74 -2.11
CA LEU A 181 17.05 -0.35 -1.65
C LEU A 181 17.68 0.57 -2.68
N THR A 182 16.99 1.67 -2.99
CA THR A 182 17.46 2.69 -3.93
C THR A 182 17.26 4.06 -3.31
N PHE A 183 18.27 4.92 -3.37
CA PHE A 183 18.18 6.28 -2.86
C PHE A 183 18.73 7.30 -3.88
N GLU A 184 17.95 8.35 -4.11
CA GLU A 184 18.24 9.42 -5.07
C GLU A 184 18.61 10.73 -4.37
N SER A 185 19.73 11.34 -4.76
CA SER A 185 20.18 12.65 -4.28
C SER A 185 20.94 13.43 -5.36
N TYR A 186 21.23 14.70 -5.11
CA TYR A 186 21.99 15.55 -6.03
C TYR A 186 23.50 15.38 -5.90
N ASN A 187 23.97 14.72 -4.83
CA ASN A 187 25.36 14.44 -4.59
C ASN A 187 25.61 12.92 -4.51
N PRO A 188 26.52 12.35 -5.33
CA PRO A 188 26.76 10.91 -5.37
C PRO A 188 27.30 10.34 -4.05
N GLU A 189 28.11 11.10 -3.29
CA GLU A 189 28.63 10.66 -2.00
C GLU A 189 27.51 10.60 -0.96
N VAL A 190 26.63 11.61 -0.94
CA VAL A 190 25.45 11.61 -0.06
C VAL A 190 24.55 10.42 -0.39
N CYS A 191 24.36 10.08 -1.68
CA CYS A 191 23.56 8.90 -2.04
C CYS A 191 24.10 7.64 -1.35
N ARG A 192 25.39 7.39 -1.51
CA ARG A 192 26.06 6.21 -0.99
C ARG A 192 26.06 6.20 0.54
N THR A 193 26.51 7.29 1.18
CA THR A 193 26.61 7.37 2.65
C THR A 193 25.23 7.27 3.30
N THR A 194 24.20 7.93 2.76
CA THR A 194 22.84 7.81 3.29
C THR A 194 22.35 6.36 3.19
N LEU A 195 22.59 5.68 2.07
CA LEU A 195 22.18 4.29 1.91
C LEU A 195 22.94 3.35 2.84
N GLU A 196 24.25 3.55 3.04
CA GLU A 196 25.06 2.83 4.05
C GLU A 196 24.48 3.01 5.46
N LEU A 197 24.10 4.24 5.82
CA LEU A 197 23.48 4.53 7.11
C LEU A 197 22.07 3.95 7.25
N VAL A 198 21.25 3.96 6.18
CA VAL A 198 19.94 3.29 6.16
C VAL A 198 20.10 1.82 6.47
N ILE A 199 21.05 1.13 5.83
CA ILE A 199 21.33 -0.29 6.10
C ILE A 199 21.70 -0.47 7.56
N GLN A 200 22.64 0.32 8.10
CA GLN A 200 23.06 0.20 9.50
C GLN A 200 21.89 0.38 10.49
N VAL A 201 21.11 1.47 10.35
CA VAL A 201 19.94 1.71 11.21
C VAL A 201 18.94 0.58 11.10
N PHE A 202 18.65 0.12 9.89
CA PHE A 202 17.71 -0.96 9.65
C PHE A 202 18.16 -2.27 10.28
N LEU A 203 19.43 -2.65 10.10
CA LEU A 203 19.99 -3.87 10.69
C LEU A 203 19.93 -3.82 12.23
N ASP A 204 20.30 -2.68 12.83
CA ASP A 204 20.24 -2.48 14.28
C ASP A 204 18.81 -2.54 14.81
N GLN A 205 17.86 -1.86 14.15
CA GLN A 205 16.45 -1.88 14.55
C GLN A 205 15.82 -3.26 14.38
N SER A 206 16.10 -3.94 13.26
CA SER A 206 15.61 -5.30 13.01
C SER A 206 16.16 -6.28 14.03
N LYS A 207 17.43 -6.15 14.42
CA LYS A 207 18.05 -6.95 15.48
C LYS A 207 17.35 -6.70 16.82
N ASN A 208 17.21 -5.43 17.22
CA ASN A 208 16.59 -5.07 18.50
C ASN A 208 15.12 -5.52 18.59
N LEU A 209 14.35 -5.40 17.51
CA LEU A 209 12.95 -5.82 17.48
C LEU A 209 12.81 -7.34 17.66
N ARG A 210 13.64 -8.12 16.96
CA ARG A 210 13.63 -9.59 17.05
C ARG A 210 14.14 -10.08 18.40
N GLU A 211 15.23 -9.50 18.93
CA GLU A 211 15.77 -9.86 20.25
C GLU A 211 14.78 -9.50 21.38
N GLY A 212 14.13 -8.34 21.30
CA GLY A 212 13.18 -7.87 22.30
C GLY A 212 11.93 -8.76 22.44
N GLN A 213 11.39 -9.25 21.32
CA GLN A 213 10.20 -10.13 21.33
C GLN A 213 10.48 -11.48 21.99
N THR A 214 11.67 -12.07 21.78
CA THR A 214 12.00 -13.38 22.37
C THR A 214 12.44 -13.27 23.82
N ALA A 215 13.15 -12.19 24.19
CA ALA A 215 13.63 -11.99 25.55
C ALA A 215 12.48 -11.91 26.58
N SER A 216 11.38 -11.22 26.26
CA SER A 216 10.23 -11.12 27.18
C SER A 216 9.53 -12.45 27.43
N VAL A 217 9.41 -13.29 26.39
CA VAL A 217 8.80 -14.63 26.50
C VAL A 217 9.67 -15.56 27.34
N ILE A 218 10.99 -15.51 27.15
CA ILE A 218 11.94 -16.28 27.96
C ILE A 218 11.85 -15.84 29.43
N ALA A 219 11.88 -14.54 29.72
CA ALA A 219 11.80 -14.02 31.09
C ALA A 219 10.49 -14.45 31.80
N TYR A 220 9.36 -14.48 31.07
CA TYR A 220 8.09 -15.00 31.58
C TYR A 220 8.20 -16.48 31.96
N TYR A 221 8.69 -17.34 31.05
CA TYR A 221 8.82 -18.76 31.34
C TYR A 221 9.88 -19.09 32.39
N GLU A 222 10.95 -18.30 32.51
CA GLU A 222 11.92 -18.43 33.61
C GLU A 222 11.28 -18.15 34.97
N THR A 223 10.45 -17.11 35.04
CA THR A 223 9.70 -16.77 36.26
C THR A 223 8.67 -17.84 36.62
N GLU A 224 7.91 -18.31 35.63
CA GLU A 224 6.93 -19.38 35.84
C GLU A 224 7.58 -20.72 36.18
N LEU A 225 8.75 -21.03 35.62
CA LEU A 225 9.50 -22.24 35.95
C LEU A 225 9.91 -22.24 37.42
N GLN A 226 10.37 -21.10 37.92
CA GLN A 226 10.73 -20.95 39.33
C GLN A 226 9.52 -21.12 40.24
N ARG A 227 8.36 -20.56 39.86
CA ARG A 227 7.10 -20.74 40.60
C ARG A 227 6.65 -22.20 40.60
N ALA A 228 6.72 -22.88 39.46
CA ALA A 228 6.39 -24.29 39.33
C ALA A 228 7.32 -25.17 40.18
N LYS A 229 8.62 -24.86 40.18
CA LYS A 229 9.61 -25.55 41.00
C LYS A 229 9.32 -25.41 42.49
N VAL A 230 9.07 -24.19 42.97
CA VAL A 230 8.72 -23.97 44.39
C VAL A 230 7.46 -24.74 44.80
N ARG A 231 6.46 -24.85 43.92
CA ARG A 231 5.25 -25.66 44.17
C ARG A 231 5.57 -27.16 44.24
N LEU A 232 6.41 -27.67 43.34
CA LEU A 232 6.85 -29.07 43.36
C LEU A 232 7.64 -29.38 44.62
N ASP A 233 8.67 -28.58 44.93
CA ASP A 233 9.49 -28.73 46.13
C ASP A 233 8.61 -28.69 47.40
N SER A 234 7.59 -27.81 47.44
CA SER A 234 6.64 -27.77 48.55
C SER A 234 5.77 -29.02 48.66
N ALA A 235 5.32 -29.60 47.55
CA ALA A 235 4.50 -30.81 47.56
C ALA A 235 5.31 -32.04 47.97
N GLU A 236 6.56 -32.15 47.48
CA GLU A 236 7.51 -33.18 47.87
C GLU A 236 7.88 -33.08 49.36
N ALA A 237 8.15 -31.87 49.85
CA ALA A 237 8.43 -31.64 51.27
C ALA A 237 7.23 -32.02 52.16
N LYS A 238 5.99 -31.72 51.74
CA LYS A 238 4.77 -32.17 52.44
C LYS A 238 4.69 -33.70 52.49
N ASN A 239 5.00 -34.39 51.39
CA ASN A 239 5.00 -35.86 51.34
C ASN A 239 6.05 -36.46 52.28
N LEU A 240 7.28 -35.93 52.25
CA LEU A 240 8.36 -36.35 53.14
C LEU A 240 7.99 -36.14 54.62
N ALA A 241 7.48 -34.96 54.97
CA ALA A 241 7.04 -34.66 56.33
C ALA A 241 5.89 -35.58 56.76
N PHE A 242 4.88 -35.78 55.89
CA PHE A 242 3.74 -36.65 56.19
C PHE A 242 4.15 -38.11 56.42
N ASN A 243 5.03 -38.65 55.57
CA ASN A 243 5.56 -40.00 55.73
C ASN A 243 6.37 -40.14 57.02
N ARG A 244 7.23 -39.17 57.32
CA ARG A 244 8.05 -39.16 58.54
C ARG A 244 7.18 -39.07 59.79
N ASP A 245 6.28 -38.11 59.87
CA ASP A 245 5.49 -37.82 61.07
C ASP A 245 4.49 -38.97 61.36
N ASN A 246 4.10 -39.73 60.33
CA ASN A 246 3.22 -40.89 60.47
C ASN A 246 3.95 -42.25 60.46
N ASN A 247 5.27 -42.29 60.34
CA ASN A 247 6.09 -43.51 60.23
C ASN A 247 5.63 -44.44 59.09
N ILE A 248 5.32 -43.84 57.93
CA ILE A 248 4.88 -44.55 56.74
C ILE A 248 6.11 -44.81 55.88
N VAL A 249 6.44 -46.09 55.73
CA VAL A 249 7.49 -46.55 54.78
C VAL A 249 6.82 -47.06 53.52
N ASN A 250 5.78 -47.88 53.70
CA ASN A 250 4.95 -48.39 52.62
C ASN A 250 3.52 -48.54 53.15
N TYR A 251 2.68 -47.54 52.84
CA TYR A 251 1.31 -47.49 53.32
C TYR A 251 0.51 -48.73 52.90
N ASP A 252 0.62 -49.15 51.64
CA ASP A 252 -0.16 -50.27 51.12
C ASP A 252 0.23 -51.58 51.83
N ALA A 253 1.53 -51.81 52.03
CA ALA A 253 2.01 -52.98 52.77
C ALA A 253 1.61 -52.95 54.26
N GLN A 254 1.77 -51.80 54.92
CA GLN A 254 1.40 -51.63 56.34
C GLN A 254 -0.12 -51.78 56.54
N SER A 255 -0.93 -51.15 55.67
CA SER A 255 -2.39 -51.21 55.72
C SER A 255 -2.89 -52.63 55.45
N ASN A 256 -2.30 -53.31 54.47
CA ASN A 256 -2.64 -54.70 54.16
C ASN A 256 -2.31 -55.62 55.34
N ASN A 257 -1.14 -55.47 55.96
CA ASN A 257 -0.76 -56.27 57.13
C ASN A 257 -1.72 -56.08 58.31
N VAL A 258 -2.18 -54.85 58.57
CA VAL A 258 -3.18 -54.57 59.62
C VAL A 258 -4.54 -55.17 59.28
N ALA A 259 -4.98 -55.07 58.02
CA ALA A 259 -6.24 -55.66 57.56
C ALA A 259 -6.23 -57.19 57.67
N THR A 260 -5.21 -57.85 57.12
CA THR A 260 -5.06 -59.31 57.18
C THR A 260 -4.91 -59.79 58.64
N GLY A 261 -4.16 -59.07 59.47
CA GLY A 261 -4.02 -59.39 60.89
C GLY A 261 -5.35 -59.30 61.67
N LYS A 262 -6.17 -58.28 61.35
CA LYS A 262 -7.51 -58.11 61.93
C LYS A 262 -8.46 -59.25 61.52
N GLU A 263 -8.46 -59.62 60.24
CA GLU A 263 -9.27 -60.73 59.72
C GLU A 263 -8.87 -62.08 60.35
N ALA A 264 -7.56 -62.36 60.44
CA ALA A 264 -7.05 -63.56 61.09
C ALA A 264 -7.46 -63.62 62.58
N LEU A 265 -7.35 -62.51 63.31
CA LEU A 265 -7.78 -62.44 64.70
C LEU A 265 -9.28 -62.64 64.85
N ALA A 266 -10.10 -62.07 63.97
CA ALA A 266 -11.55 -62.22 64.01
C ALA A 266 -11.99 -63.69 63.81
N ALA A 267 -11.33 -64.41 62.89
CA ALA A 267 -11.56 -65.84 62.69
C ALA A 267 -11.21 -66.65 63.95
N GLN A 268 -10.04 -66.40 64.55
CA GLN A 268 -9.63 -67.08 65.79
C GLN A 268 -10.54 -66.74 66.98
N LEU A 269 -11.01 -65.49 67.09
CA LEU A 269 -11.92 -65.06 68.15
C LEU A 269 -13.26 -65.80 68.05
N SER A 270 -13.80 -65.94 66.84
CA SER A 270 -15.01 -66.74 66.60
C SER A 270 -14.83 -68.20 67.04
N GLU A 271 -13.71 -68.81 66.70
CA GLU A 271 -13.38 -70.20 67.07
C GLU A 271 -13.29 -70.36 68.60
N VAL A 272 -12.49 -69.53 69.27
CA VAL A 272 -12.34 -69.59 70.74
C VAL A 272 -13.65 -69.27 71.45
N ASN A 273 -14.46 -68.36 70.90
CA ASN A 273 -15.78 -68.05 71.45
C ASN A 273 -16.74 -69.26 71.35
N GLN A 274 -16.70 -70.00 70.25
CA GLN A 274 -17.45 -71.26 70.11
C GLN A 274 -16.97 -72.31 71.11
N GLN A 275 -15.65 -72.48 71.27
CA GLN A 275 -15.05 -73.39 72.26
C GLN A 275 -15.42 -72.99 73.69
N TYR A 276 -15.42 -71.69 74.02
CA TYR A 276 -15.86 -71.18 75.31
C TYR A 276 -17.33 -71.47 75.57
N ALA A 277 -18.21 -71.17 74.61
CA ALA A 277 -19.65 -71.42 74.73
C ALA A 277 -19.95 -72.92 74.92
N GLY A 278 -19.25 -73.78 74.17
CA GLY A 278 -19.34 -75.24 74.31
C GLY A 278 -18.89 -75.73 75.70
N ALA A 279 -17.69 -75.31 76.14
CA ALA A 279 -17.17 -75.67 77.45
C ALA A 279 -18.06 -75.14 78.60
N GLN A 280 -18.60 -73.94 78.46
CA GLN A 280 -19.52 -73.35 79.43
C GLN A 280 -20.85 -74.12 79.50
N ALA A 281 -21.39 -74.55 78.36
CA ALA A 281 -22.58 -75.39 78.33
C ALA A 281 -22.35 -76.76 78.97
N ALA A 282 -21.20 -77.40 78.67
CA ALA A 282 -20.80 -78.66 79.30
C ALA A 282 -20.66 -78.52 80.82
N LEU A 283 -19.95 -77.48 81.28
CA LEU A 283 -19.81 -77.18 82.71
C LEU A 283 -21.18 -76.94 83.38
N ASN A 284 -22.09 -76.22 82.73
CA ASN A 284 -23.44 -76.00 83.24
C ASN A 284 -24.26 -77.30 83.32
N ALA A 285 -24.10 -78.21 82.37
CA ALA A 285 -24.76 -79.52 82.41
C ALA A 285 -24.24 -80.36 83.60
N VAL A 286 -22.93 -80.38 83.83
CA VAL A 286 -22.32 -81.05 84.99
C VAL A 286 -22.78 -80.39 86.30
N ASN A 287 -22.85 -79.06 86.36
CA ASN A 287 -23.37 -78.33 87.53
C ASN A 287 -24.82 -78.69 87.87
N ARG A 288 -25.68 -78.93 86.87
CA ARG A 288 -27.06 -79.39 87.10
C ARG A 288 -27.09 -80.80 87.70
N LYS A 289 -26.24 -81.71 87.19
CA LYS A 289 -26.11 -83.08 87.73
C LYS A 289 -25.57 -83.10 89.16
N LEU A 290 -24.70 -82.15 89.53
CA LEU A 290 -24.10 -82.03 90.88
C LEU A 290 -25.04 -81.41 91.94
N GLY A 291 -26.22 -80.91 91.57
CA GLY A 291 -27.28 -80.57 92.52
C GLY A 291 -26.96 -79.46 93.53
N GLY A 292 -26.05 -78.54 93.21
CA GLY A 292 -25.73 -77.38 94.06
C GLY A 292 -24.50 -77.56 94.97
N ARG A 293 -23.94 -78.77 95.07
CA ARG A 293 -22.73 -79.07 95.86
C ARG A 293 -21.49 -78.34 95.34
N GLN A 294 -21.50 -77.91 94.07
CA GLN A 294 -20.43 -77.09 93.48
C GLN A 294 -20.26 -75.73 94.16
N ALA A 295 -21.29 -75.18 94.83
CA ALA A 295 -21.20 -73.86 95.46
C ALA A 295 -20.20 -73.84 96.64
N SER A 296 -20.07 -74.96 97.36
CA SER A 296 -19.08 -75.13 98.42
C SER A 296 -17.65 -75.21 97.85
N LEU A 297 -17.48 -75.89 96.70
CA LEU A 297 -16.20 -75.96 95.98
C LEU A 297 -15.80 -74.61 95.38
N ALA A 298 -16.77 -73.87 94.84
CA ALA A 298 -16.54 -72.57 94.19
C ALA A 298 -16.27 -71.44 95.19
N SER A 299 -16.71 -71.56 96.45
CA SER A 299 -16.50 -70.57 97.52
C SER A 299 -15.26 -70.84 98.38
N ASN A 300 -14.58 -71.96 98.16
CA ASN A 300 -13.33 -72.27 98.83
C ASN A 300 -12.24 -71.25 98.40
N ARG A 301 -11.64 -70.57 99.38
CA ARG A 301 -10.63 -69.53 99.12
C ARG A 301 -9.42 -70.03 98.32
N GLN A 302 -8.92 -71.23 98.65
CA GLN A 302 -7.78 -71.83 97.94
C GLN A 302 -8.16 -72.15 96.48
N MET A 303 -9.39 -72.59 96.23
CA MET A 303 -9.89 -72.85 94.88
C MET A 303 -10.03 -71.57 94.04
N LEU A 304 -10.50 -70.47 94.64
CA LEU A 304 -10.58 -69.16 94.00
C LEU A 304 -9.19 -68.64 93.60
N GLU A 305 -8.22 -68.74 94.50
CA GLU A 305 -6.83 -68.35 94.24
C GLU A 305 -6.20 -69.20 93.13
N GLN A 306 -6.41 -70.53 93.14
CA GLN A 306 -5.93 -71.45 92.09
C GLN A 306 -6.57 -71.18 90.72
N ARG A 307 -7.88 -70.87 90.67
CA ARG A 307 -8.57 -70.49 89.42
C ARG A 307 -8.05 -69.16 88.87
N GLN A 308 -7.78 -68.19 89.74
CA GLN A 308 -7.22 -66.91 89.33
C GLN A 308 -5.79 -67.06 88.80
N GLN A 309 -4.95 -67.87 89.45
CA GLN A 309 -3.61 -68.22 88.97
C GLN A 309 -3.67 -68.94 87.61
N LEU A 310 -4.58 -69.92 87.46
CA LEU A 310 -4.79 -70.64 86.20
C LEU A 310 -5.26 -69.69 85.09
N SER A 311 -6.15 -68.74 85.39
CA SER A 311 -6.60 -67.72 84.45
C SER A 311 -5.45 -66.82 83.98
N GLN A 312 -4.57 -66.38 84.90
CA GLN A 312 -3.39 -65.56 84.57
C GLN A 312 -2.34 -66.34 83.75
N LEU A 313 -2.08 -67.60 84.11
CA LEU A 313 -1.20 -68.50 83.37
C LEU A 313 -1.74 -68.74 81.96
N ASN A 314 -3.03 -69.06 81.83
CA ASN A 314 -3.68 -69.25 80.53
C ASN A 314 -3.71 -67.97 79.70
N ALA A 315 -3.87 -66.80 80.32
CA ALA A 315 -3.80 -65.52 79.61
C ALA A 315 -2.38 -65.28 79.06
N THR A 316 -1.35 -65.56 79.86
CA THR A 316 0.06 -65.41 79.44
C THR A 316 0.42 -66.43 78.37
N LEU A 317 -0.08 -67.66 78.49
CA LEU A 317 0.14 -68.73 77.53
C LEU A 317 -0.60 -68.47 76.22
N ALA A 318 -1.82 -67.94 76.26
CA ALA A 318 -2.55 -67.49 75.08
C ALA A 318 -1.78 -66.38 74.34
N ASP A 319 -1.28 -65.39 75.08
CA ASP A 319 -0.48 -64.30 74.53
C ASP A 319 0.79 -64.80 73.83
N GLN A 320 1.48 -65.78 74.45
CA GLN A 320 2.68 -66.40 73.85
C GLN A 320 2.36 -67.29 72.64
N GLN A 321 1.36 -68.17 72.73
CA GLN A 321 1.02 -69.12 71.67
C GLN A 321 0.46 -68.47 70.41
N LEU A 322 -0.33 -67.41 70.58
CA LEU A 322 -1.00 -66.74 69.47
C LEU A 322 -0.08 -65.72 68.80
N PHE A 323 0.89 -65.13 69.53
CA PHE A 323 1.54 -63.90 69.08
C PHE A 323 3.06 -63.84 69.24
N SER A 324 3.73 -64.85 69.79
CA SER A 324 5.20 -64.92 69.79
C SER A 324 5.75 -65.63 68.55
N PRO A 325 6.89 -65.18 67.98
CA PRO A 325 7.57 -65.89 66.90
C PRO A 325 7.83 -67.34 67.30
N GLN A 326 7.62 -68.29 66.38
CA GLN A 326 7.89 -69.71 66.61
C GLN A 326 9.40 -70.00 66.58
N ASP A 327 10.14 -69.38 67.49
CA ASP A 327 11.55 -69.64 67.73
C ASP A 327 11.71 -70.64 68.89
N GLY A 328 12.81 -71.41 68.91
CA GLY A 328 13.04 -72.46 69.91
C GLY A 328 13.01 -71.99 71.39
N LYS A 329 13.25 -70.70 71.65
CA LYS A 329 13.13 -70.09 72.98
C LYS A 329 11.68 -69.88 73.41
N ALA A 330 10.81 -69.46 72.50
CA ALA A 330 9.37 -69.31 72.76
C ALA A 330 8.73 -70.68 73.05
N ALA A 331 9.13 -71.72 72.30
CA ALA A 331 8.66 -73.09 72.53
C ALA A 331 9.05 -73.66 73.91
N THR A 332 10.16 -73.22 74.48
CA THR A 332 10.62 -73.63 75.82
C THR A 332 9.81 -72.93 76.91
N LYS A 333 9.58 -71.62 76.78
CA LYS A 333 8.76 -70.83 77.71
C LYS A 333 7.29 -71.26 77.70
N THR A 334 6.72 -71.52 76.52
CA THR A 334 5.36 -72.07 76.39
C THR A 334 5.23 -73.43 77.07
N ARG A 335 6.23 -74.32 76.93
CA ARG A 335 6.26 -75.60 77.65
C ARG A 335 6.35 -75.44 79.17
N GLN A 336 7.14 -74.47 79.65
CA GLN A 336 7.21 -74.15 81.08
C GLN A 336 5.87 -73.65 81.61
N LEU A 337 5.23 -72.69 80.92
CA LEU A 337 3.92 -72.17 81.30
C LEU A 337 2.83 -73.24 81.24
N GLN A 338 2.89 -74.15 80.25
CA GLN A 338 1.97 -75.29 80.17
C GLN A 338 2.17 -76.21 81.38
N ALA A 339 3.41 -76.56 81.72
CA ALA A 339 3.70 -77.40 82.88
C ALA A 339 3.28 -76.74 84.21
N GLU A 340 3.38 -75.42 84.32
CA GLU A 340 2.87 -74.66 85.48
C GLU A 340 1.33 -74.67 85.53
N ALA A 341 0.66 -74.47 84.40
CA ALA A 341 -0.80 -74.57 84.30
C ALA A 341 -1.31 -75.99 84.63
N ASP A 342 -0.60 -77.02 84.17
CA ASP A 342 -0.92 -78.42 84.45
C ASP A 342 -0.72 -78.74 85.94
N LYS A 343 0.35 -78.23 86.57
CA LYS A 343 0.56 -78.33 88.03
C LYS A 343 -0.57 -77.67 88.82
N VAL A 344 -1.00 -76.48 88.43
CA VAL A 344 -2.13 -75.79 89.09
C VAL A 344 -3.42 -76.57 88.88
N THR A 345 -3.64 -77.14 87.70
CA THR A 345 -4.79 -78.00 87.38
C THR A 345 -4.80 -79.27 88.23
N GLN A 346 -3.67 -79.95 88.38
CA GLN A 346 -3.52 -81.09 89.29
C GLN A 346 -3.73 -80.67 90.75
N GLY A 347 -3.25 -79.48 91.13
CA GLY A 347 -3.50 -78.90 92.45
C GLY A 347 -4.98 -78.63 92.72
N ILE A 348 -5.73 -78.21 91.70
CA ILE A 348 -7.19 -78.07 91.76
C ILE A 348 -7.86 -79.44 91.93
N GLN A 349 -7.48 -80.42 91.10
CA GLN A 349 -8.01 -81.78 91.15
C GLN A 349 -7.81 -82.41 92.53
N ASN A 350 -6.60 -82.31 93.08
CA ASN A 350 -6.27 -82.81 94.42
C ASN A 350 -7.05 -82.09 95.53
N ASN A 351 -7.33 -80.79 95.36
CA ASN A 351 -8.14 -80.02 96.31
C ASN A 351 -9.62 -80.48 96.27
N VAL A 352 -10.15 -80.70 95.07
CA VAL A 352 -11.50 -81.25 94.85
C VAL A 352 -11.62 -82.66 95.45
N ASP A 353 -10.64 -83.53 95.22
CA ASP A 353 -10.59 -84.89 95.80
C ASP A 353 -10.52 -84.86 97.33
N ARG A 354 -9.76 -83.92 97.91
CA ARG A 354 -9.68 -83.75 99.37
C ARG A 354 -11.00 -83.27 99.97
N ILE A 355 -11.64 -82.27 99.35
CA ILE A 355 -12.93 -81.76 99.80
C ILE A 355 -14.01 -82.85 99.66
N TYR A 356 -13.95 -83.66 98.60
CA TYR A 356 -14.82 -84.82 98.43
C TYR A 356 -14.61 -85.89 99.51
N ALA A 357 -13.36 -86.24 99.82
CA ALA A 357 -13.04 -87.22 100.86
C ALA A 357 -13.46 -86.76 102.27
N GLN A 358 -13.48 -85.45 102.53
CA GLN A 358 -13.90 -84.88 103.81
C GLN A 358 -15.42 -84.73 103.97
N SER A 359 -16.20 -84.82 102.89
CA SER A 359 -17.62 -84.47 102.88
C SER A 359 -18.60 -85.64 102.70
N ASN A 360 -18.13 -86.87 102.44
CA ASN A 360 -19.00 -88.04 102.30
C ASN A 360 -19.24 -88.79 103.62
N SER A 361 -20.52 -88.96 103.98
CA SER A 361 -21.01 -90.04 104.84
C SER A 361 -21.42 -91.24 103.98
N VAL A 362 -21.48 -92.43 104.59
CA VAL A 362 -21.43 -93.78 103.99
C VAL A 362 -22.62 -94.14 103.06
N GLU A 363 -23.57 -93.23 102.81
CA GLU A 363 -24.82 -93.51 102.06
C GLU A 363 -24.95 -92.75 100.71
N GLY A 364 -23.87 -92.14 100.19
CA GLY A 364 -23.90 -91.36 98.94
C GLY A 364 -23.47 -92.11 97.67
N ILE A 365 -24.19 -91.91 96.57
CA ILE A 365 -23.87 -92.41 95.20
C ILE A 365 -22.48 -91.92 94.74
N PRO A 366 -21.66 -92.74 94.04
CA PRO A 366 -20.32 -92.34 93.58
C PRO A 366 -20.40 -91.21 92.54
N ASN A 367 -19.95 -90.01 92.90
CA ASN A 367 -19.97 -88.83 92.03
C ASN A 367 -18.56 -88.36 91.61
N LYS A 368 -17.52 -89.18 91.82
CA LYS A 368 -16.13 -88.83 91.49
C LYS A 368 -15.96 -88.51 90.00
N GLU A 369 -16.54 -89.30 89.11
CA GLU A 369 -16.49 -89.06 87.65
C GLU A 369 -17.08 -87.70 87.26
N LEU A 370 -18.17 -87.27 87.90
CA LEU A 370 -18.78 -85.97 87.66
C LEU A 370 -17.94 -84.81 88.20
N LEU A 371 -17.17 -85.03 89.28
CA LEU A 371 -16.24 -84.03 89.81
C LEU A 371 -15.00 -83.89 88.94
N ASP A 372 -14.48 -85.00 88.41
CA ASP A 372 -13.39 -84.99 87.43
C ASP A 372 -13.84 -84.30 86.13
N GLU A 373 -15.04 -84.63 85.63
CA GLU A 373 -15.68 -83.96 84.48
C GLU A 373 -15.91 -82.46 84.75
N TRP A 374 -16.23 -82.09 86.01
CA TRP A 374 -16.39 -80.69 86.42
C TRP A 374 -15.06 -79.94 86.39
N VAL A 375 -13.98 -80.50 86.95
CA VAL A 375 -12.65 -79.88 86.95
C VAL A 375 -12.17 -79.69 85.51
N GLN A 376 -12.31 -80.70 84.65
CA GLN A 376 -11.93 -80.62 83.24
C GLN A 376 -12.69 -79.51 82.50
N ASN A 377 -14.02 -79.47 82.61
CA ASN A 377 -14.83 -78.44 81.97
C ASN A 377 -14.58 -77.03 82.55
N MET A 378 -14.31 -76.92 83.85
CA MET A 378 -13.98 -75.66 84.50
C MET A 378 -12.64 -75.10 84.02
N VAL A 379 -11.61 -75.95 83.92
CA VAL A 379 -10.30 -75.57 83.35
C VAL A 379 -10.45 -75.10 81.91
N LEU A 380 -11.25 -75.79 81.10
CA LEU A 380 -11.54 -75.38 79.71
C LEU A 380 -12.25 -74.02 79.64
N VAL A 381 -13.25 -73.78 80.49
CA VAL A 381 -13.94 -72.49 80.60
C VAL A 381 -12.98 -71.37 80.99
N GLU A 382 -12.17 -71.56 82.03
CA GLU A 382 -11.21 -70.54 82.49
C GLU A 382 -10.10 -70.29 81.47
N SER A 383 -9.62 -71.33 80.77
CA SER A 383 -8.63 -71.21 79.69
C SER A 383 -9.19 -70.43 78.50
N ASN A 384 -10.37 -70.80 78.00
CA ASN A 384 -10.98 -70.13 76.86
C ASN A 384 -11.41 -68.70 77.21
N ARG A 385 -11.87 -68.43 78.45
CA ARG A 385 -12.13 -67.06 78.92
C ARG A 385 -10.87 -66.20 78.92
N ALA A 386 -9.76 -66.74 79.41
CA ALA A 386 -8.48 -66.05 79.41
C ALA A 386 -8.01 -65.72 77.99
N LYS A 387 -8.12 -66.68 77.05
CA LYS A 387 -7.85 -66.48 75.61
C LYS A 387 -8.72 -65.37 75.01
N LEU A 388 -10.05 -65.40 75.24
CA LEU A 388 -10.97 -64.35 74.78
C LEU A 388 -10.58 -62.97 75.30
N ASN A 389 -10.18 -62.85 76.56
CA ASN A 389 -9.75 -61.57 77.15
C ASN A 389 -8.45 -61.04 76.52
N VAL A 390 -7.51 -61.90 76.13
CA VAL A 390 -6.32 -61.48 75.37
C VAL A 390 -6.71 -61.05 73.96
N MET A 391 -7.51 -61.86 73.26
CA MET A 391 -7.96 -61.58 71.90
C MET A 391 -8.80 -60.29 71.80
N ASN A 392 -9.72 -60.04 72.73
CA ASN A 392 -10.52 -58.82 72.77
C ASN A 392 -9.65 -57.57 72.98
N ARG A 393 -8.66 -57.63 73.88
CA ARG A 393 -7.69 -56.53 74.04
C ARG A 393 -6.91 -56.27 72.76
N ARG A 394 -6.53 -57.33 72.05
CA ARG A 394 -5.82 -57.22 70.77
C ARG A 394 -6.70 -56.70 69.63
N GLN A 395 -7.97 -57.09 69.60
CA GLN A 395 -8.96 -56.56 68.65
C GLN A 395 -9.09 -55.04 68.81
N GLN A 396 -9.15 -54.54 70.05
CA GLN A 396 -9.17 -53.10 70.31
C GLN A 396 -7.88 -52.40 69.86
N GLN A 397 -6.72 -53.06 69.94
CA GLN A 397 -5.46 -52.50 69.44
C GLN A 397 -5.48 -52.38 67.91
N PHE A 398 -5.86 -53.45 67.21
CA PHE A 398 -6.00 -53.44 65.74
C PHE A 398 -7.05 -52.44 65.27
N GLU A 399 -8.15 -52.28 65.98
CA GLU A 399 -9.18 -51.30 65.64
C GLU A 399 -8.65 -49.86 65.74
N ARG A 400 -7.89 -49.53 66.79
CA ARG A 400 -7.23 -48.21 66.91
C ARG A 400 -6.20 -47.97 65.81
N GLU A 401 -5.42 -48.99 65.49
CA GLU A 401 -4.41 -48.88 64.43
C GLU A 401 -5.06 -48.74 63.05
N TYR A 402 -6.12 -49.50 62.77
CA TYR A 402 -6.92 -49.35 61.56
C TYR A 402 -7.56 -47.97 61.45
N GLN A 403 -8.17 -47.45 62.51
CA GLN A 403 -8.77 -46.10 62.55
C GLN A 403 -7.72 -45.01 62.35
N ARG A 404 -6.50 -45.20 62.86
CA ARG A 404 -5.36 -44.30 62.60
C ARG A 404 -4.92 -44.37 61.15
N MET A 405 -4.85 -45.55 60.54
CA MET A 405 -4.35 -45.73 59.18
C MET A 405 -5.35 -45.31 58.10
N ALA A 406 -6.65 -45.54 58.32
CA ALA A 406 -7.71 -45.27 57.34
C ALA A 406 -7.67 -43.87 56.68
N PRO A 407 -7.54 -42.75 57.42
CA PRO A 407 -7.47 -41.43 56.80
C PRO A 407 -6.13 -41.16 56.08
N LEU A 408 -5.04 -41.83 56.48
CA LEU A 408 -3.70 -41.56 55.94
C LEU A 408 -3.57 -41.90 54.45
N GLY A 409 -4.23 -42.98 54.01
CA GLY A 409 -4.21 -43.39 52.60
C GLY A 409 -4.88 -42.38 51.68
N ALA A 410 -5.97 -41.75 52.11
CA ALA A 410 -6.64 -40.71 51.34
C ALA A 410 -5.75 -39.46 51.21
N THR A 411 -5.14 -39.03 52.32
CA THR A 411 -4.21 -37.89 52.33
C THR A 411 -2.97 -38.16 51.49
N LEU A 412 -2.39 -39.36 51.55
CA LEU A 412 -1.26 -39.74 50.69
C LEU A 412 -1.60 -39.69 49.21
N LYS A 413 -2.76 -40.22 48.81
CA LYS A 413 -3.22 -40.14 47.41
C LYS A 413 -3.42 -38.69 46.97
N GLN A 414 -3.94 -37.83 47.85
CA GLN A 414 -4.08 -36.40 47.56
C GLN A 414 -2.72 -35.72 47.36
N ILE A 415 -1.75 -35.96 48.25
CA ILE A 415 -0.39 -35.42 48.15
C ILE A 415 0.31 -35.95 46.89
N ALA A 416 0.20 -37.26 46.59
CA ALA A 416 0.77 -37.86 45.38
C ALA A 416 0.20 -37.22 44.11
N ARG A 417 -1.10 -36.93 44.08
CA ARG A 417 -1.74 -36.20 42.97
C ARG A 417 -1.26 -34.75 42.88
N GLU A 418 -1.04 -34.07 44.01
CA GLU A 418 -0.48 -32.72 44.04
C GLU A 418 0.94 -32.70 43.44
N ILE A 419 1.78 -33.69 43.78
CA ILE A 419 3.12 -33.87 43.22
C ILE A 419 3.05 -34.11 41.70
N ASP A 420 2.26 -35.08 41.24
CA ASP A 420 2.13 -35.39 39.80
C ASP A 420 1.67 -34.17 38.97
N LEU A 421 0.72 -33.39 39.50
CA LEU A 421 0.27 -32.16 38.85
C LEU A 421 1.37 -31.08 38.84
N ALA A 422 2.09 -30.91 39.95
CA ALA A 422 3.18 -29.94 40.06
C ALA A 422 4.36 -30.32 39.13
N GLU A 423 4.72 -31.59 39.05
CA GLU A 423 5.77 -32.11 38.18
C GLU A 423 5.41 -31.92 36.71
N LYS A 424 4.19 -32.30 36.30
CA LYS A 424 3.71 -32.06 34.93
C LYS A 424 3.71 -30.58 34.58
N SER A 425 3.29 -29.72 35.51
CA SER A 425 3.36 -28.27 35.33
C SER A 425 4.81 -27.81 35.12
N TYR A 426 5.74 -28.27 35.96
CA TYR A 426 7.16 -27.93 35.87
C TYR A 426 7.76 -28.37 34.51
N LEU A 427 7.54 -29.62 34.11
CA LEU A 427 8.05 -30.17 32.85
C LEU A 427 7.46 -29.46 31.62
N THR A 428 6.18 -29.09 31.68
CA THR A 428 5.52 -28.34 30.59
C THR A 428 6.14 -26.95 30.43
N VAL A 429 6.36 -26.24 31.55
CA VAL A 429 7.00 -24.92 31.53
C VAL A 429 8.48 -25.03 31.09
N LEU A 430 9.20 -26.07 31.54
CA LEU A 430 10.58 -26.34 31.13
C LEU A 430 10.69 -26.59 29.62
N SER A 431 9.79 -27.42 29.07
CA SER A 431 9.72 -27.69 27.63
C SER A 431 9.45 -26.41 26.84
N SER A 432 8.49 -25.59 27.30
CA SER A 432 8.14 -24.30 26.67
C SER A 432 9.29 -23.30 26.74
N LEU A 433 10.04 -23.26 27.84
CA LEU A 433 11.25 -22.45 28.00
C LEU A 433 12.35 -22.90 27.02
N ASN A 434 12.60 -24.22 26.95
CA ASN A 434 13.61 -24.78 26.04
C ASN A 434 13.25 -24.53 24.57
N ALA A 435 11.98 -24.69 24.20
CA ALA A 435 11.49 -24.35 22.86
C ALA A 435 11.70 -22.86 22.56
N SER A 436 11.39 -21.97 23.51
CA SER A 436 11.59 -20.52 23.36
C SER A 436 13.09 -20.16 23.20
N LYS A 437 13.98 -20.80 23.97
CA LYS A 437 15.44 -20.63 23.85
C LYS A 437 15.96 -21.17 22.51
N ALA A 438 15.46 -22.31 22.05
CA ALA A 438 15.80 -22.85 20.73
C ALA A 438 15.35 -21.90 19.60
N THR A 439 14.14 -21.33 19.70
CA THR A 439 13.66 -20.30 18.75
C THR A 439 14.53 -19.04 18.79
N GLN A 440 14.97 -18.60 19.98
CA GLN A 440 15.89 -17.47 20.11
C GLN A 440 17.21 -17.74 19.38
N GLN A 441 17.80 -18.91 19.62
CA GLN A 441 19.05 -19.33 19.00
C GLN A 441 18.89 -19.46 17.46
N ASN A 442 17.80 -20.06 16.99
CA ASN A 442 17.49 -20.13 15.56
C ASN A 442 17.32 -18.72 14.96
N THR A 443 16.62 -17.82 15.66
CA THR A 443 16.49 -16.42 15.22
C THR A 443 17.86 -15.74 15.16
N GLN A 444 18.75 -15.95 16.13
CA GLN A 444 20.11 -15.40 16.11
C GLN A 444 20.97 -15.98 14.98
N LEU A 445 20.83 -17.26 14.65
CA LEU A 445 21.60 -17.93 13.60
C LEU A 445 21.08 -17.62 12.17
N THR A 446 19.76 -17.48 12.01
CA THR A 446 19.09 -17.33 10.71
C THR A 446 18.80 -15.85 10.38
N ALA A 447 18.89 -14.93 11.35
CA ALA A 447 18.65 -13.49 11.15
C ALA A 447 19.85 -12.69 10.61
N ASN A 448 20.84 -13.33 9.99
CA ASN A 448 21.90 -12.58 9.32
C ASN A 448 21.39 -12.06 7.98
N LEU A 449 20.58 -10.99 8.04
CA LEU A 449 20.35 -10.11 6.91
C LEU A 449 21.72 -9.77 6.32
N LYS A 450 22.01 -10.31 5.14
CA LYS A 450 23.32 -10.19 4.52
C LYS A 450 23.27 -9.17 3.42
N ILE A 451 24.19 -8.22 3.45
CA ILE A 451 24.39 -7.29 2.34
C ILE A 451 25.00 -8.12 1.21
N VAL A 452 24.24 -8.31 0.13
CA VAL A 452 24.69 -9.01 -1.08
C VAL A 452 25.54 -8.06 -1.90
N ASP A 453 24.97 -6.88 -2.19
CA ASP A 453 25.64 -5.82 -2.93
C ASP A 453 25.68 -4.56 -2.05
N PRO A 454 26.87 -4.08 -1.66
CA PRO A 454 26.98 -2.85 -0.88
C PRO A 454 26.60 -1.62 -1.71
N PRO A 455 26.20 -0.50 -1.07
CA PRO A 455 25.91 0.76 -1.76
C PRO A 455 27.04 1.19 -2.70
N ASN A 456 26.71 1.31 -3.99
CA ASN A 456 27.64 1.76 -5.00
C ASN A 456 27.77 3.30 -5.03
N LEU A 457 28.94 3.80 -5.45
CA LEU A 457 29.11 5.23 -5.74
C LEU A 457 28.71 5.49 -7.21
N PRO A 458 27.61 6.19 -7.50
CA PRO A 458 27.15 6.38 -8.87
C PRO A 458 28.10 7.28 -9.66
N SER A 459 28.75 6.72 -10.68
CA SER A 459 29.71 7.43 -11.53
C SER A 459 29.04 8.29 -12.60
N LYS A 460 27.77 8.02 -12.93
CA LYS A 460 26.97 8.77 -13.90
C LYS A 460 25.64 9.19 -13.27
N PRO A 461 25.14 10.39 -13.59
CA PRO A 461 23.81 10.81 -13.17
C PRO A 461 22.75 9.92 -13.83
N GLN A 462 21.61 9.77 -13.14
CA GLN A 462 20.43 9.09 -13.65
C GLN A 462 19.95 9.77 -14.94
N SER A 463 19.36 8.97 -15.84
CA SER A 463 19.04 9.34 -17.23
C SER A 463 18.67 10.82 -17.40
N ASN A 464 19.46 11.52 -18.22
CA ASN A 464 19.25 12.93 -18.47
C ASN A 464 18.01 13.10 -19.36
N LYS A 465 16.85 13.39 -18.75
CA LYS A 465 15.59 13.69 -19.45
C LYS A 465 15.68 14.95 -20.33
N LEU A 466 16.83 15.63 -20.38
CA LEU A 466 17.12 16.76 -21.26
C LEU A 466 16.78 16.48 -22.72
N LEU A 467 17.17 15.31 -23.26
CA LEU A 467 16.86 14.97 -24.65
C LEU A 467 15.34 14.89 -24.87
N LEU A 468 14.63 14.27 -23.93
CA LEU A 468 13.17 14.16 -23.97
C LEU A 468 12.50 15.54 -23.89
N LEU A 469 12.94 16.42 -22.98
CA LEU A 469 12.41 17.77 -22.84
C LEU A 469 12.65 18.62 -24.09
N VAL A 470 13.85 18.56 -24.66
CA VAL A 470 14.19 19.26 -25.91
C VAL A 470 13.29 18.76 -27.05
N LEU A 471 13.11 17.44 -27.18
CA LEU A 471 12.26 16.87 -28.21
C LEU A 471 10.77 17.28 -28.02
N MET A 472 10.27 17.23 -26.79
CA MET A 472 8.90 17.67 -26.47
C MET A 472 8.69 19.17 -26.75
N SER A 473 9.67 20.02 -26.43
CA SER A 473 9.58 21.46 -26.71
C SER A 473 9.59 21.77 -28.21
N ALA A 474 10.40 21.05 -28.99
CA ALA A 474 10.47 21.19 -30.44
C ALA A 474 9.16 20.72 -31.10
N VAL A 475 8.65 19.54 -30.72
CA VAL A 475 7.37 19.02 -31.22
C VAL A 475 6.21 19.93 -30.82
N GLY A 476 6.17 20.39 -29.56
CA GLY A 476 5.16 21.33 -29.08
C GLY A 476 5.20 22.65 -29.85
N GLY A 477 6.39 23.19 -30.10
CA GLY A 477 6.61 24.35 -30.94
C GLY A 477 6.10 24.16 -32.37
N PHE A 478 6.39 23.01 -32.98
CA PHE A 478 5.95 22.67 -34.33
C PHE A 478 4.42 22.67 -34.42
N VAL A 479 3.76 21.97 -33.48
CA VAL A 479 2.30 21.90 -33.42
C VAL A 479 1.68 23.29 -33.21
N CYS A 480 2.26 24.14 -32.36
CA CYS A 480 1.77 25.50 -32.14
C CYS A 480 1.89 26.37 -33.41
N VAL A 481 3.00 26.25 -34.15
CA VAL A 481 3.18 26.99 -35.41
C VAL A 481 2.21 26.50 -36.49
N VAL A 482 2.03 25.19 -36.62
CA VAL A 482 1.01 24.62 -37.51
C VAL A 482 -0.38 25.15 -37.13
N GLY A 483 -0.73 25.11 -35.84
CA GLY A 483 -2.02 25.59 -35.33
C GLY A 483 -2.25 27.07 -35.60
N THR A 484 -1.27 27.93 -35.37
CA THR A 484 -1.37 29.38 -35.63
C THR A 484 -1.47 29.70 -37.12
N ILE A 485 -0.71 29.00 -37.96
CA ILE A 485 -0.76 29.13 -39.42
C ILE A 485 -2.13 28.70 -39.96
N LEU A 486 -2.65 27.54 -39.53
CA LEU A 486 -3.96 27.05 -39.94
C LEU A 486 -5.10 27.90 -39.38
N GLY A 487 -5.00 28.33 -38.12
CA GLY A 487 -5.98 29.23 -37.49
C GLY A 487 -6.09 30.55 -38.24
N GLY A 488 -4.94 31.15 -38.59
CA GLY A 488 -4.91 32.35 -39.42
C GLY A 488 -5.53 32.15 -40.81
N ALA A 489 -5.30 30.98 -41.44
CA ALA A 489 -5.88 30.65 -42.74
C ALA A 489 -7.40 30.43 -42.67
N LEU A 490 -7.92 29.81 -41.60
CA LEU A 490 -9.35 29.57 -41.41
C LEU A 490 -10.14 30.84 -41.07
N LEU A 491 -9.48 31.84 -40.50
CA LEU A 491 -10.08 33.14 -40.14
C LEU A 491 -10.05 34.17 -41.29
N ASP A 492 -9.29 33.89 -42.36
CA ASP A 492 -9.20 34.76 -43.54
C ASP A 492 -10.46 34.63 -44.42
N LYS A 493 -11.25 35.69 -44.50
CA LYS A 493 -12.52 35.76 -45.27
C LYS A 493 -12.37 36.43 -46.65
N SER A 494 -11.14 36.59 -47.14
CA SER A 494 -10.84 37.22 -48.42
C SER A 494 -11.39 36.42 -49.62
N MET A 495 -11.86 37.10 -50.68
CA MET A 495 -12.38 36.47 -51.91
C MET A 495 -11.27 36.15 -52.92
N LYS A 496 -10.39 35.21 -52.57
CA LYS A 496 -9.20 34.92 -53.38
C LYS A 496 -9.49 34.06 -54.61
N SER A 497 -10.60 33.32 -54.62
CA SER A 497 -11.02 32.50 -55.75
C SER A 497 -12.35 32.96 -56.37
N PRO A 498 -12.55 32.78 -57.69
CA PRO A 498 -13.81 33.07 -58.37
C PRO A 498 -15.02 32.31 -57.81
N ALA A 499 -14.83 31.07 -57.36
CA ALA A 499 -15.89 30.28 -56.74
C ALA A 499 -16.31 30.85 -55.37
N GLU A 500 -15.35 31.32 -54.57
CA GLU A 500 -15.64 32.00 -53.30
C GLU A 500 -16.26 33.38 -53.53
N ALA A 501 -15.79 34.13 -54.53
CA ALA A 501 -16.36 35.42 -54.90
C ALA A 501 -17.80 35.30 -55.38
N ALA A 502 -18.12 34.32 -56.25
CA ALA A 502 -19.49 34.07 -56.68
C ALA A 502 -20.42 33.70 -55.51
N ARG A 503 -19.92 32.87 -54.57
CA ARG A 503 -20.68 32.47 -53.37
C ARG A 503 -20.89 33.62 -52.38
N GLN A 504 -19.87 34.46 -52.17
CA GLN A 504 -19.94 35.56 -51.21
C GLN A 504 -20.72 36.76 -51.75
N THR A 505 -20.56 37.09 -53.04
CA THR A 505 -21.25 38.23 -53.67
C THR A 505 -22.66 37.90 -54.13
N GLY A 506 -22.94 36.62 -54.42
CA GLY A 506 -24.21 36.17 -55.02
C GLY A 506 -24.36 36.54 -56.50
N LEU A 507 -23.26 36.96 -57.15
CA LEU A 507 -23.22 37.39 -58.55
C LEU A 507 -22.36 36.44 -59.39
N PRO A 508 -22.65 36.30 -60.70
CA PRO A 508 -21.77 35.59 -61.62
C PRO A 508 -20.42 36.31 -61.75
N VAL A 509 -19.32 35.56 -61.81
CA VAL A 509 -17.97 36.12 -61.98
C VAL A 509 -17.60 36.08 -63.46
N ALA A 510 -17.41 37.25 -64.07
CA ALA A 510 -17.04 37.40 -65.48
C ALA A 510 -15.57 37.07 -65.73
N GLY A 511 -14.72 37.31 -64.75
CA GLY A 511 -13.29 37.03 -64.82
C GLY A 511 -12.51 37.76 -63.73
N PHE A 512 -11.22 37.95 -63.97
CA PHE A 512 -10.31 38.53 -62.98
C PHE A 512 -9.15 39.28 -63.63
N THR A 513 -8.56 40.17 -62.85
CA THR A 513 -7.31 40.87 -63.16
C THR A 513 -6.25 40.46 -62.14
N LEU A 514 -5.03 40.27 -62.62
CA LEU A 514 -3.89 39.94 -61.78
C LEU A 514 -3.34 41.18 -61.08
N ASP A 515 -2.76 40.97 -59.90
CA ASP A 515 -2.12 42.04 -59.13
C ASP A 515 -1.06 42.78 -59.98
N ALA A 516 -1.24 44.10 -60.10
CA ALA A 516 -0.36 44.99 -60.85
C ALA A 516 0.95 45.30 -60.11
N HIS A 517 1.02 45.03 -58.80
CA HIS A 517 2.20 45.27 -57.97
C HIS A 517 3.18 44.09 -57.92
N ALA A 518 2.83 42.95 -58.52
CA ALA A 518 3.71 41.79 -58.61
C ALA A 518 4.86 42.05 -59.59
N ALA A 519 6.06 41.52 -59.27
CA ALA A 519 7.25 41.70 -60.09
C ALA A 519 7.00 41.21 -61.54
N PRO A 520 7.29 42.03 -62.58
CA PRO A 520 6.93 41.71 -63.95
C PRO A 520 7.76 40.54 -64.47
N THR A 521 7.17 39.34 -64.50
CA THR A 521 7.74 38.19 -65.19
C THR A 521 7.03 37.98 -66.53
N LYS A 522 7.74 37.44 -67.53
CA LYS A 522 7.15 37.11 -68.86
C LYS A 522 5.89 36.24 -68.73
N ARG A 523 5.88 35.33 -67.75
CA ARG A 523 4.75 34.44 -67.45
C ARG A 523 3.56 35.22 -66.89
N LEU A 524 3.79 36.14 -65.94
CA LEU A 524 2.74 36.99 -65.38
C LEU A 524 2.10 37.89 -66.45
N GLN A 525 2.90 38.47 -67.35
CA GLN A 525 2.40 39.27 -68.47
C GLN A 525 1.53 38.45 -69.43
N ALA A 526 1.96 37.23 -69.78
CA ALA A 526 1.17 36.33 -70.60
C ALA A 526 -0.16 35.93 -69.94
N SER A 527 -0.16 35.65 -68.64
CA SER A 527 -1.36 35.33 -67.87
C SER A 527 -2.31 36.53 -67.75
N LYS A 528 -1.79 37.75 -67.55
CA LYS A 528 -2.58 38.99 -67.53
C LYS A 528 -3.28 39.23 -68.87
N GLN A 529 -2.57 39.00 -69.99
CA GLN A 529 -3.18 39.13 -71.31
C GLN A 529 -4.24 38.05 -71.57
N ARG A 530 -4.05 36.82 -71.07
CA ARG A 530 -5.04 35.74 -71.18
C ARG A 530 -6.31 36.03 -70.40
N SER A 531 -6.21 36.54 -69.17
CA SER A 531 -7.38 36.88 -68.37
C SER A 531 -8.16 38.05 -68.99
N LEU A 532 -7.46 39.06 -69.49
CA LEU A 532 -8.06 40.19 -70.21
C LEU A 532 -8.73 39.74 -71.53
N ASN A 533 -8.11 38.81 -72.27
CA ASN A 533 -8.70 38.23 -73.48
C ASN A 533 -10.01 37.49 -73.20
N GLN A 534 -10.13 36.80 -72.07
CA GLN A 534 -11.37 36.14 -71.67
C GLN A 534 -12.48 37.16 -71.43
N LEU A 535 -12.19 38.25 -70.70
CA LEU A 535 -13.16 39.32 -70.46
C LEU A 535 -13.63 39.99 -71.75
N VAL A 536 -12.70 40.30 -72.67
CA VAL A 536 -13.07 40.92 -73.97
C VAL A 536 -13.87 39.97 -74.85
N ARG A 537 -13.55 38.66 -74.86
CA ARG A 537 -14.37 37.64 -75.55
C ARG A 537 -15.76 37.54 -74.96
N HIS A 538 -15.89 37.67 -73.64
CA HIS A 538 -17.18 37.69 -72.96
C HIS A 538 -18.01 38.91 -73.39
N ILE A 539 -17.41 40.10 -73.47
CA ILE A 539 -18.07 41.30 -74.01
C ILE A 539 -18.51 41.05 -75.46
N LEU A 540 -17.62 40.58 -76.33
CA LEU A 540 -17.93 40.28 -77.74
C LEU A 540 -19.13 39.34 -77.92
N LEU A 541 -19.19 38.28 -77.11
CA LEU A 541 -20.32 37.34 -77.14
C LEU A 541 -21.62 38.06 -76.80
N LYS A 542 -21.62 38.90 -75.76
CA LYS A 542 -22.81 39.67 -75.35
C LYS A 542 -23.23 40.70 -76.40
N VAL A 543 -22.27 41.41 -77.00
CA VAL A 543 -22.49 42.37 -78.09
C VAL A 543 -23.24 41.70 -79.25
N ASN A 544 -22.73 40.57 -79.73
CA ASN A 544 -23.32 39.85 -80.88
C ASN A 544 -24.68 39.21 -80.57
N THR A 545 -25.04 39.04 -79.30
CA THR A 545 -26.34 38.48 -78.87
C THR A 545 -27.35 39.54 -78.45
N SER A 546 -26.99 40.82 -78.48
CA SER A 546 -27.87 41.90 -78.03
C SER A 546 -28.96 42.21 -79.07
N PRO A 547 -30.25 42.31 -78.68
CA PRO A 547 -31.35 42.58 -79.61
C PRO A 547 -31.58 44.08 -79.90
N THR A 548 -30.87 44.98 -79.23
CA THR A 548 -31.06 46.44 -79.34
C THR A 548 -30.16 47.06 -80.42
N PRO A 549 -30.70 47.83 -81.38
CA PRO A 549 -29.89 48.61 -82.32
C PRO A 549 -29.28 49.82 -81.59
N GLY A 550 -27.94 49.88 -81.53
CA GLY A 550 -27.19 50.95 -80.88
C GLY A 550 -25.83 50.47 -80.35
N PRO A 551 -24.96 51.38 -79.86
CA PRO A 551 -23.71 51.01 -79.23
C PRO A 551 -23.95 50.13 -78.00
N PHE A 552 -23.17 49.06 -77.84
CA PHE A 552 -23.26 48.19 -76.66
C PHE A 552 -22.57 48.85 -75.47
N VAL A 553 -23.34 49.25 -74.46
CA VAL A 553 -22.85 50.02 -73.32
C VAL A 553 -22.48 49.11 -72.15
N VAL A 554 -21.21 49.12 -71.76
CA VAL A 554 -20.68 48.39 -70.60
C VAL A 554 -20.39 49.38 -69.47
N GLY A 555 -21.10 49.24 -68.36
CA GLY A 555 -20.84 50.03 -67.15
C GLY A 555 -19.83 49.35 -66.23
N ILE A 556 -18.81 50.08 -65.80
CA ILE A 556 -17.78 49.59 -64.87
C ILE A 556 -17.94 50.29 -63.53
N PHE A 557 -18.25 49.51 -62.51
CA PHE A 557 -18.58 49.97 -61.17
C PHE A 557 -17.60 49.42 -60.13
N SER A 558 -17.56 50.10 -59.00
CA SER A 558 -16.94 49.61 -57.77
C SER A 558 -17.82 50.00 -56.58
N VAL A 559 -17.77 49.23 -55.50
CA VAL A 559 -18.51 49.58 -54.28
C VAL A 559 -17.76 50.68 -53.51
N GLN A 560 -16.43 50.62 -53.50
CA GLN A 560 -15.54 51.59 -52.83
C GLN A 560 -14.55 52.22 -53.82
N ARG A 561 -13.87 53.30 -53.41
CA ARG A 561 -12.73 53.83 -54.15
C ARG A 561 -11.57 52.82 -54.18
N GLN A 562 -10.70 52.95 -55.17
CA GLN A 562 -9.46 52.16 -55.32
C GLN A 562 -9.65 50.64 -55.50
N GLU A 563 -10.77 50.20 -56.08
CA GLU A 563 -11.01 48.77 -56.37
C GLU A 563 -10.52 48.31 -57.75
N GLY A 564 -9.83 49.18 -58.50
CA GLY A 564 -9.22 48.85 -59.80
C GLY A 564 -10.11 49.07 -61.02
N LYS A 565 -11.23 49.79 -60.88
CA LYS A 565 -12.17 50.13 -61.98
C LYS A 565 -11.52 50.85 -63.16
N THR A 566 -10.69 51.87 -62.92
CA THR A 566 -10.03 52.65 -63.97
C THR A 566 -9.02 51.80 -64.72
N THR A 567 -8.21 51.02 -64.00
CA THR A 567 -7.26 50.07 -64.58
C THR A 567 -7.94 49.01 -65.45
N LEU A 568 -9.08 48.49 -65.00
CA LEU A 568 -9.88 47.55 -65.79
C LEU A 568 -10.47 48.22 -67.03
N CYS A 569 -11.05 49.42 -66.89
CA CYS A 569 -11.66 50.17 -67.99
C CYS A 569 -10.63 50.47 -69.09
N GLN A 570 -9.45 50.99 -68.72
CA GLN A 570 -8.35 51.25 -69.65
C GLN A 570 -7.88 49.96 -70.33
N ALA A 571 -7.61 48.90 -69.57
CA ALA A 571 -7.14 47.64 -70.13
C ALA A 571 -8.16 47.01 -71.10
N LEU A 572 -9.46 47.09 -70.78
CA LEU A 572 -10.52 46.63 -71.68
C LEU A 572 -10.62 47.51 -72.92
N ALA A 573 -10.56 48.84 -72.78
CA ALA A 573 -10.60 49.77 -73.89
C ALA A 573 -9.48 49.48 -74.90
N ASP A 574 -8.23 49.43 -74.42
CA ASP A 574 -7.05 49.16 -75.25
C ASP A 574 -7.16 47.81 -75.95
N ARG A 575 -7.64 46.79 -75.22
CA ARG A 575 -7.74 45.45 -75.79
C ARG A 575 -8.88 45.32 -76.80
N CYS A 576 -10.04 45.93 -76.55
CA CYS A 576 -11.17 45.99 -77.47
C CYS A 576 -10.78 46.71 -78.78
N HIS A 577 -10.10 47.85 -78.66
CA HIS A 577 -9.58 48.58 -79.82
C HIS A 577 -8.56 47.74 -80.60
N GLY A 578 -7.61 47.10 -79.91
CA GLY A 578 -6.58 46.28 -80.54
C GLY A 578 -7.07 44.99 -81.24
N ILE A 579 -8.32 44.58 -81.03
CA ILE A 579 -8.96 43.48 -81.79
C ILE A 579 -9.90 43.97 -82.90
N GLY A 580 -9.93 45.29 -83.15
CA GLY A 580 -10.70 45.91 -84.24
C GLY A 580 -12.11 46.40 -83.87
N MET A 581 -12.50 46.41 -82.60
CA MET A 581 -13.78 46.99 -82.17
C MET A 581 -13.68 48.52 -82.02
N GLN A 582 -14.56 49.26 -82.68
CA GLN A 582 -14.69 50.70 -82.47
C GLN A 582 -15.23 50.96 -81.06
N THR A 583 -14.34 51.39 -80.16
CA THR A 583 -14.57 51.49 -78.72
C THR A 583 -14.42 52.93 -78.25
N LEU A 584 -15.36 53.41 -77.45
CA LEU A 584 -15.30 54.71 -76.77
C LEU A 584 -15.24 54.49 -75.26
N ALA A 585 -14.30 55.14 -74.57
CA ALA A 585 -14.18 55.09 -73.11
C ALA A 585 -14.61 56.41 -72.47
N LEU A 586 -15.55 56.35 -71.52
CA LEU A 586 -16.06 57.50 -70.77
C LEU A 586 -15.62 57.39 -69.31
N TYR A 587 -14.97 58.42 -68.80
CA TYR A 587 -14.43 58.48 -67.45
C TYR A 587 -15.08 59.61 -66.64
N PRO A 588 -15.26 59.46 -65.32
CA PRO A 588 -15.71 60.56 -64.47
C PRO A 588 -14.61 61.63 -64.38
N ASP A 589 -14.98 62.91 -64.47
CA ASP A 589 -14.04 64.02 -64.32
C ASP A 589 -13.75 64.33 -62.84
N ASP A 590 -13.06 63.39 -62.18
CA ASP A 590 -12.60 63.52 -60.79
C ASP A 590 -11.08 63.77 -60.73
N GLU A 591 -10.58 64.49 -59.71
CA GLU A 591 -9.14 64.84 -59.53
C GLU A 591 -8.18 63.62 -59.60
N GLN A 592 -8.64 62.42 -59.26
CA GLN A 592 -7.82 61.20 -59.30
C GLN A 592 -7.60 60.64 -60.71
N ALA A 593 -8.48 60.97 -61.67
CA ALA A 593 -8.31 60.53 -63.06
C ALA A 593 -7.13 61.21 -63.77
N GLN A 594 -6.61 62.32 -63.20
CA GLN A 594 -5.50 63.10 -63.73
C GLN A 594 -4.11 62.48 -63.50
N GLN A 595 -3.97 61.47 -62.62
CA GLN A 595 -2.67 60.85 -62.30
C GLN A 595 -2.40 59.51 -63.02
N SER A 596 -3.41 58.91 -63.67
CA SER A 596 -3.31 57.64 -64.43
C SER A 596 -3.20 57.85 -65.94
N GLU A 597 -2.53 58.92 -66.39
CA GLU A 597 -2.35 59.31 -67.80
C GLU A 597 -1.28 58.48 -68.55
N ALA A 598 -1.32 57.16 -68.44
CA ALA A 598 -0.36 56.28 -69.12
C ALA A 598 -1.01 55.50 -70.27
N HIS A 599 -0.81 56.01 -71.50
CA HIS A 599 -0.79 55.24 -72.75
C HIS A 599 -2.08 54.55 -73.22
N THR A 600 -3.17 55.29 -73.42
CA THR A 600 -4.35 54.75 -74.11
C THR A 600 -4.42 55.34 -75.52
N GLU A 601 -4.40 54.49 -76.56
CA GLU A 601 -4.54 54.91 -77.97
C GLU A 601 -6.02 55.10 -78.39
N VAL A 602 -6.95 54.86 -77.45
CA VAL A 602 -8.41 54.80 -77.66
C VAL A 602 -9.07 56.16 -77.42
N PRO A 603 -10.13 56.52 -78.18
CA PRO A 603 -10.94 57.71 -77.90
C PRO A 603 -11.49 57.68 -76.46
N SER A 604 -11.11 58.69 -75.67
CA SER A 604 -11.51 58.83 -74.27
C SER A 604 -12.11 60.22 -74.00
N LEU A 605 -13.27 60.24 -73.35
CA LEU A 605 -13.96 61.47 -72.95
C LEU A 605 -14.20 61.47 -71.43
N TYR A 606 -14.21 62.67 -70.85
CA TYR A 606 -14.44 62.86 -69.42
C TYR A 606 -15.74 63.62 -69.20
N TYR A 607 -16.64 63.05 -68.40
CA TYR A 607 -17.97 63.61 -68.15
C TYR A 607 -18.09 64.15 -66.72
N PRO A 608 -18.83 65.25 -66.50
CA PRO A 608 -19.06 65.80 -65.16
C PRO A 608 -20.06 64.93 -64.39
N THR A 609 -19.57 64.23 -63.37
CA THR A 609 -20.30 63.22 -62.58
C THR A 609 -21.52 63.78 -61.85
N GLU A 610 -21.37 64.91 -61.14
CA GLU A 610 -22.47 65.50 -60.37
C GLU A 610 -23.58 66.04 -61.28
N ALA A 611 -23.23 66.76 -62.35
CA ALA A 611 -24.18 67.29 -63.31
C ALA A 611 -24.95 66.16 -64.03
N ALA A 612 -24.23 65.12 -64.48
CA ALA A 612 -24.84 63.95 -65.10
C ALA A 612 -25.83 63.24 -64.15
N ALA A 613 -25.48 63.11 -62.88
CA ALA A 613 -26.33 62.46 -61.89
C ALA A 613 -27.59 63.28 -61.55
N VAL A 614 -27.46 64.61 -61.38
CA VAL A 614 -28.58 65.51 -61.04
C VAL A 614 -29.60 65.56 -62.18
N HIS A 615 -29.13 65.66 -63.43
CA HIS A 615 -30.00 65.74 -64.59
C HIS A 615 -30.45 64.37 -65.12
N GLY A 616 -29.84 63.29 -64.65
CA GLY A 616 -30.16 61.93 -65.06
C GLY A 616 -29.88 61.66 -66.55
N TRP A 617 -28.80 62.23 -67.08
CA TRP A 617 -28.50 62.20 -68.53
C TRP A 617 -28.46 60.78 -69.11
N PRO A 618 -29.08 60.54 -70.29
CA PRO A 618 -28.84 59.35 -71.11
C PRO A 618 -27.47 59.43 -71.80
N LEU A 619 -27.05 58.34 -72.46
CA LEU A 619 -25.74 58.20 -73.09
C LEU A 619 -25.39 59.33 -74.07
N GLU A 620 -26.33 59.74 -74.92
CA GLU A 620 -26.08 60.77 -75.95
C GLU A 620 -25.77 62.14 -75.33
N GLU A 621 -26.56 62.56 -74.34
CA GLU A 621 -26.34 63.80 -73.60
C GLU A 621 -25.03 63.74 -72.80
N LEU A 622 -24.71 62.57 -72.25
CA LEU A 622 -23.47 62.36 -71.51
C LEU A 622 -22.23 62.44 -72.41
N ILE A 623 -22.29 61.91 -73.64
CA ILE A 623 -21.22 62.05 -74.65
C ILE A 623 -21.10 63.51 -75.12
N GLN A 624 -22.21 64.22 -75.35
CA GLN A 624 -22.19 65.62 -75.78
C GLN A 624 -21.62 66.57 -74.71
N ALA A 625 -21.91 66.30 -73.43
CA ALA A 625 -21.39 67.08 -72.32
C ALA A 625 -19.96 66.69 -71.92
N ALA A 626 -19.46 65.54 -72.39
CA ALA A 626 -18.12 65.08 -72.08
C ALA A 626 -17.05 65.80 -72.92
N GLN A 627 -15.91 66.10 -72.32
CA GLN A 627 -14.80 66.79 -72.98
C GLN A 627 -13.65 65.82 -73.29
N PRO A 628 -13.05 65.87 -74.49
CA PRO A 628 -11.80 65.18 -74.76
C PRO A 628 -10.65 65.92 -74.07
N LYS A 629 -9.83 65.20 -73.29
CA LYS A 629 -8.63 65.80 -72.67
C LYS A 629 -7.44 65.92 -73.64
N ARG A 630 -7.48 65.25 -74.81
CA ARG A 630 -6.45 65.32 -75.87
C ARG A 630 -7.07 65.92 -77.15
N MET A 631 -6.43 66.94 -77.73
CA MET A 631 -6.85 67.53 -79.02
C MET A 631 -6.48 66.59 -80.17
N ALA A 632 -7.27 65.54 -80.39
CA ALA A 632 -7.32 64.81 -81.64
C ALA A 632 -8.78 64.84 -82.12
N GLU A 633 -9.00 65.15 -83.39
CA GLU A 633 -10.32 65.32 -84.00
C GLU A 633 -11.22 64.10 -83.72
N PHE A 634 -12.14 64.24 -82.77
CA PHE A 634 -13.22 63.29 -82.58
C PHE A 634 -14.26 63.53 -83.67
N SER A 635 -14.08 62.88 -84.82
CA SER A 635 -15.21 62.62 -85.71
C SER A 635 -16.02 61.49 -85.07
N ALA A 636 -17.35 61.54 -85.14
CA ALA A 636 -18.22 60.47 -84.65
C ALA A 636 -18.51 59.44 -85.76
N PRO A 637 -17.76 58.33 -85.90
CA PRO A 637 -18.23 57.17 -86.66
C PRO A 637 -18.65 56.03 -85.72
N ASP A 638 -19.77 55.40 -86.09
CA ASP A 638 -20.22 54.03 -85.79
C ASP A 638 -19.52 53.31 -84.60
N VAL A 639 -19.69 53.85 -83.39
CA VAL A 639 -19.15 53.25 -82.16
C VAL A 639 -19.93 51.98 -81.85
N GLN A 640 -19.22 50.85 -81.76
CA GLN A 640 -19.83 49.54 -81.49
C GLN A 640 -19.94 49.26 -79.99
N VAL A 641 -18.95 49.68 -79.19
CA VAL A 641 -18.91 49.45 -77.75
C VAL A 641 -18.57 50.74 -77.01
N VAL A 642 -19.34 51.07 -75.99
CA VAL A 642 -19.04 52.19 -75.09
C VAL A 642 -18.76 51.65 -73.69
N LEU A 643 -17.56 51.92 -73.18
CA LEU A 643 -17.16 51.57 -71.81
C LEU A 643 -17.34 52.81 -70.94
N VAL A 644 -18.18 52.75 -69.91
CA VAL A 644 -18.40 53.87 -68.98
C VAL A 644 -17.92 53.51 -67.60
N GLU A 645 -16.92 54.22 -67.08
CA GLU A 645 -16.55 54.16 -65.67
C GLU A 645 -17.49 55.03 -64.85
N PHE A 646 -18.02 54.46 -63.76
CA PHE A 646 -18.86 55.18 -62.79
C PHE A 646 -18.10 55.50 -61.50
N PRO A 647 -18.51 56.55 -60.76
CA PRO A 647 -18.00 56.79 -59.42
C PRO A 647 -18.38 55.62 -58.49
N ALA A 648 -17.67 55.47 -57.36
CA ALA A 648 -17.92 54.36 -56.45
C ALA A 648 -19.34 54.45 -55.88
N LEU A 649 -20.06 53.32 -55.84
CA LEU A 649 -21.50 53.26 -55.50
C LEU A 649 -21.86 53.90 -54.16
N ARG A 650 -20.92 53.94 -53.20
CA ARG A 650 -21.15 54.51 -51.87
C ARG A 650 -20.99 56.02 -51.80
N GLU A 651 -20.35 56.62 -52.78
CA GLU A 651 -19.86 58.00 -52.67
C GLU A 651 -20.33 58.89 -53.82
N GLY A 652 -20.62 58.32 -55.00
CA GLY A 652 -21.09 59.07 -56.16
C GLY A 652 -22.55 58.79 -56.48
N ALA A 653 -23.25 59.84 -56.91
CA ALA A 653 -24.59 59.72 -57.47
C ALA A 653 -24.51 59.15 -58.90
N LEU A 654 -25.53 58.40 -59.31
CA LEU A 654 -25.57 57.71 -60.61
C LEU A 654 -26.59 58.37 -61.56
N PRO A 655 -26.23 58.62 -62.83
CA PRO A 655 -27.16 59.15 -63.82
C PRO A 655 -28.24 58.12 -64.19
N ALA A 656 -29.46 58.30 -63.67
CA ALA A 656 -30.54 57.33 -63.82
C ALA A 656 -30.95 57.05 -65.28
N GLY A 657 -30.79 58.01 -66.20
CA GLY A 657 -31.05 57.82 -67.63
C GLY A 657 -30.07 56.83 -68.27
N LEU A 658 -28.77 57.01 -68.03
CA LEU A 658 -27.74 56.09 -68.51
C LEU A 658 -27.87 54.68 -67.89
N MET A 659 -28.26 54.57 -66.61
CA MET A 659 -28.44 53.27 -65.94
C MET A 659 -29.42 52.33 -66.68
N LYS A 660 -30.43 52.88 -67.35
CA LYS A 660 -31.42 52.11 -68.13
C LYS A 660 -30.89 51.65 -69.49
N GLN A 661 -29.82 52.25 -69.99
CA GLN A 661 -29.22 51.97 -71.30
C GLN A 661 -28.00 51.04 -71.21
N LEU A 662 -27.59 50.65 -70.00
CA LEU A 662 -26.52 49.67 -69.80
C LEU A 662 -26.94 48.31 -70.36
N ASN A 663 -26.06 47.67 -71.13
CA ASN A 663 -26.25 46.32 -71.65
C ASN A 663 -25.51 45.26 -70.81
N LEU A 664 -24.42 45.65 -70.14
CA LEU A 664 -23.63 44.80 -69.25
C LEU A 664 -23.01 45.65 -68.14
N VAL A 665 -22.93 45.09 -66.93
CA VAL A 665 -22.29 45.77 -65.80
C VAL A 665 -21.18 44.90 -65.24
N PHE A 666 -19.96 45.44 -65.21
CA PHE A 666 -18.85 44.87 -64.48
C PHE A 666 -18.66 45.55 -63.13
N LEU A 667 -18.82 44.78 -62.06
CA LEU A 667 -18.53 45.20 -60.71
C LEU A 667 -17.13 44.74 -60.32
N THR A 668 -16.20 45.69 -60.19
CA THR A 668 -14.83 45.41 -59.75
C THR A 668 -14.79 45.22 -58.24
N VAL A 669 -14.20 44.11 -57.80
CA VAL A 669 -14.11 43.74 -56.38
C VAL A 669 -12.70 43.25 -56.05
N PRO A 670 -11.98 43.83 -55.07
CA PRO A 670 -10.64 43.39 -54.71
C PRO A 670 -10.64 41.97 -54.12
N ALA A 671 -9.76 41.10 -54.63
CA ALA A 671 -9.62 39.72 -54.16
C ALA A 671 -9.11 39.61 -52.71
N THR A 672 -8.49 40.67 -52.21
CA THR A 672 -7.92 40.80 -50.85
C THR A 672 -8.93 41.29 -49.80
N ARG A 673 -10.12 41.69 -50.24
CA ARG A 673 -11.15 42.29 -49.37
C ARG A 673 -12.20 41.24 -49.01
N ALA A 674 -12.72 41.32 -47.77
CA ALA A 674 -13.88 40.55 -47.35
C ALA A 674 -15.18 41.29 -47.71
N TRP A 675 -16.16 40.55 -48.25
CA TRP A 675 -17.46 41.09 -48.63
C TRP A 675 -18.33 41.36 -47.39
N ARG A 676 -18.82 42.60 -47.23
CA ARG A 676 -19.60 43.03 -46.04
C ARG A 676 -21.09 43.20 -46.38
N LEU A 677 -21.93 43.22 -45.35
CA LEU A 677 -23.38 43.46 -45.51
C LEU A 677 -23.69 44.77 -46.26
N THR A 678 -22.93 45.83 -45.97
CA THR A 678 -23.02 47.11 -46.68
C THR A 678 -22.66 47.03 -48.17
N ASP A 679 -21.86 46.05 -48.58
CA ASP A 679 -21.54 45.82 -50.00
C ASP A 679 -22.73 45.17 -50.72
N HIS A 680 -23.38 44.21 -50.07
CA HIS A 680 -24.63 43.64 -50.58
C HIS A 680 -25.70 44.71 -50.82
N GLN A 681 -25.91 45.62 -49.86
CA GLN A 681 -26.89 46.70 -50.00
C GLN A 681 -26.59 47.64 -51.17
N ALA A 682 -25.32 48.01 -51.37
CA ALA A 682 -24.91 48.85 -52.49
C ALA A 682 -25.15 48.15 -53.85
N VAL A 683 -24.86 46.84 -53.92
CA VAL A 683 -25.10 46.04 -55.12
C VAL A 683 -26.59 45.81 -55.38
N GLU A 684 -27.41 45.62 -54.35
CA GLU A 684 -28.87 45.55 -54.51
C GLU A 684 -29.44 46.86 -55.04
N GLY A 685 -28.96 48.01 -54.54
CA GLY A 685 -29.31 49.32 -55.08
C GLY A 685 -28.93 49.48 -56.56
N LEU A 686 -27.73 49.00 -56.94
CA LEU A 686 -27.30 48.96 -58.34
C LEU A 686 -28.22 48.08 -59.20
N ARG A 687 -28.55 46.86 -58.75
CA ARG A 687 -29.45 45.94 -59.45
C ARG A 687 -30.88 46.46 -59.57
N ALA A 688 -31.32 47.31 -58.65
CA ALA A 688 -32.61 47.98 -58.74
C ALA A 688 -32.59 49.15 -59.76
N ALA A 689 -31.44 49.77 -59.97
CA ALA A 689 -31.28 50.93 -60.86
C ALA A 689 -31.08 50.56 -62.35
N THR A 690 -30.66 49.33 -62.67
CA THR A 690 -30.43 48.87 -64.05
C THR A 690 -31.02 47.49 -64.31
N ALA A 691 -31.49 47.26 -65.54
CA ALA A 691 -31.94 45.94 -66.01
C ALA A 691 -30.77 45.08 -66.57
N ALA A 692 -29.57 45.65 -66.68
CA ALA A 692 -28.39 44.95 -67.18
C ALA A 692 -27.93 43.83 -66.23
N PRO A 693 -27.38 42.70 -66.75
CA PRO A 693 -26.72 41.71 -65.92
C PRO A 693 -25.49 42.32 -65.22
N VAL A 694 -25.43 42.16 -63.91
CA VAL A 694 -24.30 42.59 -63.06
C VAL A 694 -23.39 41.39 -62.82
N GLU A 695 -22.15 41.48 -63.26
CA GLU A 695 -21.15 40.43 -63.16
C GLU A 695 -19.89 40.95 -62.45
N VAL A 696 -19.26 40.11 -61.63
CA VAL A 696 -18.09 40.49 -60.83
C VAL A 696 -16.80 40.27 -61.61
N VAL A 697 -15.91 41.26 -61.55
CA VAL A 697 -14.52 41.13 -61.98
C VAL A 697 -13.62 41.25 -60.77
N LEU A 698 -12.92 40.16 -60.43
CA LEU A 698 -12.00 40.17 -59.29
C LEU A 698 -10.74 40.97 -59.62
N SER A 699 -10.42 41.92 -58.76
CA SER A 699 -9.28 42.82 -58.90
C SER A 699 -8.12 42.37 -58.01
N GLY A 700 -6.90 42.38 -58.55
CA GLY A 700 -5.70 42.09 -57.77
C GLY A 700 -5.58 40.63 -57.29
N VAL A 701 -5.98 39.67 -58.12
CA VAL A 701 -5.80 38.24 -57.82
C VAL A 701 -4.31 37.89 -57.87
N ASP A 702 -3.83 37.16 -56.87
CA ASP A 702 -2.46 36.62 -56.85
C ASP A 702 -2.27 35.70 -58.07
N GLN A 703 -1.10 35.77 -58.73
CA GLN A 703 -0.75 34.96 -59.90
C GLN A 703 -1.09 33.48 -59.71
N TYR A 704 -0.90 32.97 -58.49
CA TYR A 704 -1.18 31.59 -58.17
C TYR A 704 -2.67 31.21 -58.33
N HIS A 705 -3.59 32.02 -57.80
CA HIS A 705 -5.03 31.78 -57.93
C HIS A 705 -5.54 32.07 -59.35
N GLY A 706 -4.88 33.01 -60.04
CA GLY A 706 -5.19 33.32 -61.43
C GLY A 706 -4.80 32.21 -62.41
N GLU A 707 -3.68 31.51 -62.17
CA GLU A 707 -3.27 30.39 -63.03
C GLU A 707 -4.18 29.16 -62.88
N GLU A 708 -4.68 28.88 -61.68
CA GLU A 708 -5.68 27.81 -61.43
C GLU A 708 -7.00 28.06 -62.17
N PHE A 709 -7.37 29.32 -62.40
CA PHE A 709 -8.55 29.68 -63.19
C PHE A 709 -8.30 29.69 -64.70
N LEU A 710 -7.05 29.89 -65.13
CA LEU A 710 -6.65 29.89 -66.54
C LEU A 710 -6.29 28.49 -67.08
N SER A 711 -6.03 27.53 -66.18
CA SER A 711 -5.83 26.10 -66.48
C SER A 711 -7.16 25.38 -66.59
#